data_AF-A0A7V5X342-F1
#
_entry.id   AF-A0A7V5X342-F1
#
_cell.length_a   1.000
_cell.length_b   1.000
_cell.length_c   1.000
_cell.angle_alpha   90.00
_cell.angle_beta   90.00
_cell.angle_gamma   90.00
#
_symmetry.space_group_name_H-M   'P 1'
#
loop_
_entity.id
_entity.type
_entity.pdbx_description
1 polymer ?
#
loop_
_entity_poly.entity_id
_entity_poly.type
_entity_poly.pdbx_seq_one_letter_code
_entity_poly.pdbx_strand_id
1 'polypeptide(L)'
;MRRKWWVLFLGLMLLGLLVSACGKSDDGDFYLMSAAEEVMGELDEPSGSNGSYVISMAGGAGTLGSGGDAYQLQVDSYANAGIYKKKETVNTSFTVPSPDLPEYLGDNGVTVAADTTVEVAATEPEDEGTLYFVSGSNYLYRADGDAGTAINDASQRVTGLKVNRNVTLTLEPNYNYNGSAGNEVAYMRFERDVIINGTVVTADVSDSGENRHGAAATERDKAGLYIYADYGRFTLGRYGLIDTAGDDATVADDRGGDGGLVYVEAGGGALVYGDIDASGGNGLGAGDGGHGAVYSDNNVNYLYLFTWGDDKGGTMIVTGDMDASGGNGATGGEGAQIYFYAYGKLINTGNLIANGGAGTDGDGGDSDGVYLLSGYASVYNAGDIEASGGSGTGDGGDGSYIYFKSADSDYAGEIINAGDLTANGGGSTSAGDGGNGGEIYFESNGGAIISDGILAANGGAGSGATASVGDGGNLSFYPEYGYDPGYGDYVTAGTLQVTNNISLNGGSGGLHGGTGGYLYVENDEYASDNCPPMGEVRFVGYASIDLSGGDGAVNGGDGGDLDMFSEDASYPGGDWPVGALVVRSDIDLSGGNGTNGDGGNGGYIDIEAEGESYSGTTVAMTSGEIDLSGGSGLTAGGNSGGMYLYGHDYAENTGDIVIAGGAAGGDAGTGETVNAGDGGYDYIEIYSAGAVLNKGDVLATGGAATGTATDTGHVNGGDSRYFYLQGKDLVVNKGDLSFNGGNSTDVAGDGAYVYIWSGTLATNSGDITVAGGTGGNEDGDNGEIWVDGFPLAGTDGTL
;
A
#
# COMPACT_ATOMS: atom_id res chain seq x y z
N MET A 1 -9.18 30.86 -64.07
CA MET A 1 -9.38 32.02 -63.17
C MET A 1 -9.16 31.50 -61.75
N ARG A 2 -7.96 31.72 -61.16
CA ARG A 2 -7.69 32.56 -59.95
C ARG A 2 -8.68 32.27 -58.79
N ARG A 3 -8.32 31.87 -57.56
CA ARG A 3 -7.06 31.65 -56.80
C ARG A 3 -7.39 30.77 -55.56
N LYS A 4 -6.36 30.09 -55.01
CA LYS A 4 -6.30 29.32 -53.74
C LYS A 4 -6.07 30.22 -52.49
N TRP A 5 -6.00 29.56 -51.31
CA TRP A 5 -5.43 29.93 -49.99
C TRP A 5 -6.43 30.40 -48.91
N TRP A 6 -6.37 30.08 -47.60
CA TRP A 6 -5.81 29.02 -46.68
C TRP A 6 -6.25 29.48 -45.24
N VAL A 7 -6.64 28.55 -44.34
CA VAL A 7 -6.42 28.43 -42.86
C VAL A 7 -6.44 29.69 -41.93
N LEU A 8 -7.21 29.68 -40.80
CA LEU A 8 -6.74 29.56 -39.38
C LEU A 8 -7.76 30.03 -38.31
N PHE A 9 -7.74 29.30 -37.18
CA PHE A 9 -8.35 29.45 -35.84
C PHE A 9 -8.41 30.85 -35.20
N LEU A 10 -9.41 31.07 -34.31
CA LEU A 10 -9.33 31.39 -32.85
C LEU A 10 -10.47 32.29 -32.34
N GLY A 11 -11.12 31.87 -31.24
CA GLY A 11 -11.26 32.70 -30.03
C GLY A 11 -12.54 33.52 -29.82
N LEU A 12 -13.36 33.07 -28.86
CA LEU A 12 -13.99 33.83 -27.76
C LEU A 12 -14.49 35.28 -28.02
N MET A 13 -15.79 35.49 -27.84
CA MET A 13 -16.40 36.36 -26.81
C MET A 13 -17.76 36.94 -27.25
N LEU A 14 -18.75 36.67 -26.40
CA LEU A 14 -19.66 37.65 -25.82
C LEU A 14 -20.29 38.69 -26.77
N LEU A 15 -21.56 38.50 -27.14
CA LEU A 15 -22.46 39.63 -27.31
C LEU A 15 -23.92 39.20 -27.10
N GLY A 16 -24.42 39.45 -25.89
CA GLY A 16 -25.85 39.49 -25.64
C GLY A 16 -26.49 40.60 -26.48
N LEU A 17 -27.56 40.25 -27.20
CA LEU A 17 -28.46 41.23 -27.80
C LEU A 17 -29.88 40.66 -27.88
N LEU A 18 -30.67 41.06 -26.87
CA LEU A 18 -32.03 41.58 -26.99
C LEU A 18 -32.95 40.91 -28.02
N VAL A 19 -33.83 40.04 -27.53
CA VAL A 19 -35.22 40.01 -28.00
C VAL A 19 -36.14 40.24 -26.82
N SER A 20 -36.70 41.45 -26.76
CA SER A 20 -37.89 41.74 -25.98
C SER A 20 -39.09 41.13 -26.71
N ALA A 21 -39.74 40.15 -26.08
CA ALA A 21 -41.12 39.82 -26.37
C ALA A 21 -41.81 39.41 -25.08
N CYS A 22 -42.70 40.29 -24.64
CA CYS A 22 -43.69 40.07 -23.60
C CYS A 22 -44.58 38.87 -24.00
N GLY A 23 -44.35 37.73 -23.37
CA GLY A 23 -45.20 36.56 -23.45
C GLY A 23 -44.96 35.73 -22.19
N LYS A 24 -46.00 35.55 -21.38
CA LYS A 24 -46.02 34.44 -20.42
C LYS A 24 -45.95 33.15 -21.22
N SER A 25 -44.79 32.51 -21.27
CA SER A 25 -44.67 31.09 -21.59
C SER A 25 -44.44 30.38 -20.27
N ASP A 26 -45.42 29.58 -19.87
CA ASP A 26 -45.38 28.73 -18.68
C ASP A 26 -44.52 27.46 -18.87
N ASP A 27 -43.54 27.46 -19.78
CA ASP A 27 -42.74 26.26 -20.10
C ASP A 27 -41.23 26.59 -20.14
N GLY A 28 -40.62 26.68 -18.96
CA GLY A 28 -39.18 26.95 -18.82
C GLY A 28 -38.60 26.29 -17.57
N ASP A 29 -39.09 25.10 -17.23
CA ASP A 29 -38.50 24.28 -16.19
C ASP A 29 -37.21 23.63 -16.72
N PHE A 30 -36.11 23.76 -16.00
CA PHE A 30 -34.89 23.00 -16.26
C PHE A 30 -35.01 21.66 -15.53
N TYR A 31 -35.55 20.68 -16.23
CA TYR A 31 -35.64 19.31 -15.75
C TYR A 31 -34.32 18.57 -16.02
N LEU A 32 -33.60 18.22 -14.96
CA LEU A 32 -32.66 17.09 -15.01
C LEU A 32 -33.49 15.83 -14.79
N MET A 33 -34.12 15.33 -15.85
CA MET A 33 -34.78 14.01 -15.81
C MET A 33 -33.72 12.95 -16.08
N SER A 34 -33.31 12.20 -15.06
CA SER A 34 -32.50 11.00 -15.28
C SER A 34 -33.39 9.86 -15.77
N ALA A 35 -33.51 9.74 -17.09
CA ALA A 35 -33.35 8.45 -17.72
C ALA A 35 -32.04 8.55 -18.49
N ALA A 36 -30.93 8.16 -17.84
CA ALA A 36 -29.61 8.11 -18.46
C ALA A 36 -29.11 9.43 -19.11
N GLU A 37 -29.19 10.58 -18.44
CA GLU A 37 -28.50 11.80 -18.90
C GLU A 37 -27.81 12.52 -17.73
N GLU A 38 -26.47 12.57 -17.79
CA GLU A 38 -25.66 13.44 -16.94
C GLU A 38 -25.23 14.63 -17.82
N VAL A 39 -25.50 15.84 -17.35
CA VAL A 39 -25.14 17.08 -18.05
C VAL A 39 -23.72 17.47 -17.63
N MET A 40 -22.73 17.03 -18.41
CA MET A 40 -21.34 17.51 -18.31
C MET A 40 -21.14 18.66 -19.30
N GLY A 41 -21.22 19.90 -18.82
CA GLY A 41 -20.59 21.04 -19.47
C GLY A 41 -19.40 21.47 -18.63
N GLU A 42 -18.26 21.77 -19.25
CA GLU A 42 -17.10 22.38 -18.58
C GLU A 42 -17.57 23.54 -17.69
N LEU A 43 -17.58 23.30 -16.38
CA LEU A 43 -17.70 24.34 -15.38
C LEU A 43 -16.28 24.68 -14.96
N ASP A 44 -15.88 25.93 -15.20
CA ASP A 44 -14.62 26.49 -14.70
C ASP A 44 -14.38 26.06 -13.25
N GLU A 45 -13.16 25.59 -12.97
CA GLU A 45 -12.66 25.27 -11.62
C GLU A 45 -13.04 26.39 -10.63
N PRO A 46 -13.87 26.11 -9.62
CA PRO A 46 -14.27 27.11 -8.65
C PRO A 46 -13.07 27.49 -7.77
N SER A 47 -12.53 28.69 -7.95
CA SER A 47 -11.53 29.26 -7.05
C SER A 47 -12.16 29.61 -5.69
N GLY A 48 -12.20 28.67 -4.75
CA GLY A 48 -12.73 28.87 -3.39
C GLY A 48 -12.29 27.80 -2.40
N SER A 49 -12.00 28.20 -1.16
CA SER A 49 -11.58 27.30 -0.07
C SER A 49 -12.63 26.26 0.30
N ASN A 50 -12.16 25.05 0.66
CA ASN A 50 -12.92 23.85 1.05
C ASN A 50 -14.35 24.08 1.58
N GLY A 51 -15.32 23.40 0.93
CA GLY A 51 -16.63 23.12 1.49
C GLY A 51 -17.83 23.86 0.89
N SER A 52 -17.75 24.42 -0.32
CA SER A 52 -18.92 25.07 -0.95
C SER A 52 -18.94 24.90 -2.46
N TYR A 53 -19.52 23.80 -2.96
CA TYR A 53 -20.11 23.83 -4.29
C TYR A 53 -21.36 24.69 -4.21
N VAL A 54 -21.31 25.90 -4.77
CA VAL A 54 -22.49 26.78 -4.84
C VAL A 54 -23.18 26.53 -6.16
N ILE A 55 -24.24 25.71 -6.17
CA ILE A 55 -25.23 25.77 -7.24
C ILE A 55 -26.06 27.04 -7.00
N SER A 56 -25.72 28.13 -7.69
CA SER A 56 -26.41 29.41 -7.53
C SER A 56 -27.64 29.47 -8.44
N MET A 57 -28.82 29.36 -7.86
CA MET A 57 -30.09 29.65 -8.53
C MET A 57 -30.50 31.12 -8.33
N ALA A 58 -29.53 32.03 -8.26
CA ALA A 58 -29.84 33.44 -8.01
C ALA A 58 -30.64 34.03 -9.17
N GLY A 59 -31.89 34.38 -8.92
CA GLY A 59 -32.71 35.14 -9.85
C GLY A 59 -32.07 36.50 -10.17
N GLY A 60 -32.21 36.95 -11.42
CA GLY A 60 -31.53 38.17 -11.90
C GLY A 60 -31.89 39.43 -11.08
N ALA A 61 -30.90 40.25 -10.77
CA ALA A 61 -31.11 41.52 -10.05
C ALA A 61 -31.85 42.55 -10.95
N GLY A 62 -33.11 42.82 -10.64
CA GLY A 62 -33.90 43.84 -11.34
C GLY A 62 -33.51 45.26 -10.91
N THR A 63 -33.12 46.12 -11.85
CA THR A 63 -32.77 47.52 -11.55
C THR A 63 -33.95 48.49 -11.56
N LEU A 64 -35.14 48.06 -12.03
CA LEU A 64 -36.36 48.89 -12.15
C LEU A 64 -37.69 48.15 -11.84
N GLY A 65 -37.64 46.99 -11.19
CA GLY A 65 -38.78 46.12 -10.88
C GLY A 65 -38.31 44.79 -10.29
N SER A 66 -39.25 43.95 -9.82
CA SER A 66 -38.99 42.65 -9.17
C SER A 66 -37.85 41.90 -9.86
N GLY A 67 -36.82 41.49 -9.11
CA GLY A 67 -35.80 40.57 -9.62
C GLY A 67 -36.45 39.31 -10.17
N GLY A 68 -35.77 38.63 -11.11
CA GLY A 68 -36.25 37.33 -11.60
C GLY A 68 -36.40 36.36 -10.43
N ASP A 69 -37.37 35.45 -10.49
CA ASP A 69 -37.53 34.42 -9.48
C ASP A 69 -36.31 33.47 -9.51
N ALA A 70 -35.86 33.03 -8.34
CA ALA A 70 -34.94 31.90 -8.23
C ALA A 70 -35.72 30.62 -8.53
N TYR A 71 -35.30 29.85 -9.53
CA TYR A 71 -35.95 28.60 -9.93
C TYR A 71 -35.70 27.49 -8.89
N GLN A 72 -36.46 26.39 -8.98
CA GLN A 72 -36.29 25.21 -8.15
C GLN A 72 -35.30 24.24 -8.82
N LEU A 73 -34.29 23.76 -8.09
CA LEU A 73 -33.51 22.58 -8.45
C LEU A 73 -34.26 21.37 -7.88
N GLN A 74 -34.75 20.51 -8.76
CA GLN A 74 -35.30 19.23 -8.39
C GLN A 74 -34.34 18.14 -8.88
N VAL A 75 -33.85 17.32 -7.95
CA VAL A 75 -33.02 16.15 -8.23
C VAL A 75 -33.89 14.92 -7.91
N ASP A 76 -34.38 14.25 -8.94
CA ASP A 76 -35.11 13.00 -8.80
C ASP A 76 -34.17 11.85 -9.20
N SER A 77 -33.81 11.01 -8.22
CA SER A 77 -32.97 9.81 -8.40
C SER A 77 -33.87 8.58 -8.50
N TYR A 78 -33.69 7.80 -9.57
CA TYR A 78 -34.24 6.46 -9.73
C TYR A 78 -33.06 5.54 -10.08
N ALA A 79 -32.64 4.72 -9.12
CA ALA A 79 -31.34 4.04 -9.05
C ALA A 79 -30.16 4.96 -8.65
N ASN A 80 -29.00 4.38 -8.32
CA ASN A 80 -27.79 4.94 -7.70
C ASN A 80 -27.09 6.10 -8.47
N ALA A 81 -27.86 7.00 -9.10
CA ALA A 81 -27.39 8.24 -9.71
C ALA A 81 -27.51 9.41 -8.70
N GLY A 82 -26.37 9.93 -8.24
CA GLY A 82 -26.24 11.11 -7.38
C GLY A 82 -25.21 12.10 -7.93
N ILE A 83 -25.09 13.27 -7.31
CA ILE A 83 -23.98 14.22 -7.60
C ILE A 83 -22.79 13.79 -6.74
N TYR A 84 -21.72 13.31 -7.37
CA TYR A 84 -20.53 12.82 -6.68
C TYR A 84 -19.38 13.84 -6.74
N LYS A 85 -18.53 13.87 -5.71
CA LYS A 85 -17.28 14.64 -5.76
C LYS A 85 -16.23 13.83 -6.51
N LYS A 86 -15.55 14.45 -7.49
CA LYS A 86 -14.38 13.84 -8.16
C LYS A 86 -13.22 13.56 -7.20
N LYS A 87 -13.10 14.35 -6.11
CA LYS A 87 -12.13 14.13 -5.03
C LYS A 87 -12.82 14.16 -3.68
N GLU A 88 -12.73 13.04 -2.96
CA GLU A 88 -13.16 12.92 -1.57
C GLU A 88 -11.93 13.04 -0.66
N THR A 89 -12.08 13.69 0.48
CA THR A 89 -11.08 13.69 1.55
C THR A 89 -11.64 12.84 2.67
N VAL A 90 -10.92 11.80 3.09
CA VAL A 90 -11.23 11.09 4.33
C VAL A 90 -10.75 11.86 5.53
N ASN A 91 -11.36 11.56 6.68
CA ASN A 91 -10.87 12.06 7.95
C ASN A 91 -10.03 10.98 8.64
N THR A 92 -8.72 10.99 8.39
CA THR A 92 -7.73 10.18 9.13
C THR A 92 -7.21 10.90 10.37
N SER A 93 -7.75 12.08 10.71
CA SER A 93 -7.34 12.80 11.92
C SER A 93 -7.93 12.16 13.18
N PHE A 94 -7.05 11.84 14.12
CA PHE A 94 -7.41 11.41 15.46
C PHE A 94 -6.72 12.27 16.53
N THR A 95 -7.17 12.16 17.77
CA THR A 95 -6.56 12.88 18.90
C THR A 95 -5.68 11.94 19.69
N VAL A 96 -4.41 12.30 19.85
CA VAL A 96 -3.49 11.59 20.75
C VAL A 96 -3.85 11.93 22.22
N PRO A 97 -4.23 10.94 23.04
CA PRO A 97 -4.47 11.18 24.46
C PRO A 97 -3.18 11.60 25.16
N SER A 98 -3.29 12.56 26.07
CA SER A 98 -2.21 12.92 27.00
C SER A 98 -2.61 12.50 28.41
N PRO A 99 -2.46 11.22 28.79
CA PRO A 99 -2.84 10.76 30.12
C PRO A 99 -1.99 11.45 31.19
N ASP A 100 -2.65 12.16 32.10
CA ASP A 100 -2.03 12.70 33.32
C ASP A 100 -2.28 11.69 34.45
N LEU A 101 -1.29 10.85 34.71
CA LEU A 101 -1.37 9.77 35.69
C LEU A 101 -0.13 9.83 36.60
N PRO A 102 -0.32 9.83 37.93
CA PRO A 102 0.77 10.03 38.89
C PRO A 102 1.83 8.92 38.77
N GLU A 103 3.10 9.30 38.84
CA GLU A 103 4.23 8.37 38.85
C GLU A 103 4.17 7.46 40.10
N TYR A 104 4.38 6.16 39.94
CA TYR A 104 4.47 5.22 41.05
C TYR A 104 5.63 4.24 40.85
N LEU A 105 6.75 4.49 41.53
CA LEU A 105 7.97 3.67 41.43
C LEU A 105 8.02 2.51 42.45
N GLY A 106 7.00 2.39 43.31
CA GLY A 106 6.96 1.40 44.40
C GLY A 106 7.82 1.75 45.62
N ASP A 107 7.84 0.83 46.59
CA ASP A 107 8.46 1.04 47.91
C ASP A 107 9.98 1.14 47.86
N ASN A 108 10.63 0.48 46.89
CA ASN A 108 12.07 0.57 46.65
C ASN A 108 12.37 1.20 45.26
N GLY A 109 11.56 2.19 44.87
CA GLY A 109 11.73 2.92 43.62
C GLY A 109 12.98 3.80 43.62
N VAL A 110 13.61 3.95 42.46
CA VAL A 110 14.86 4.71 42.29
C VAL A 110 14.68 5.85 41.29
N THR A 111 15.31 6.99 41.57
CA THR A 111 15.48 8.09 40.63
C THR A 111 16.96 8.35 40.38
N VAL A 112 17.39 8.22 39.12
CA VAL A 112 18.73 8.54 38.63
C VAL A 112 18.78 10.03 38.30
N ALA A 113 19.54 10.79 39.09
CA ALA A 113 19.56 12.26 39.05
C ALA A 113 20.88 12.86 38.54
N ALA A 114 21.87 12.03 38.25
CA ALA A 114 23.16 12.38 37.64
C ALA A 114 23.63 11.19 36.80
N ASP A 115 24.52 11.43 35.85
CA ASP A 115 25.05 10.37 34.97
C ASP A 115 25.56 9.20 35.82
N THR A 116 25.09 8.00 35.51
CA THR A 116 25.30 6.80 36.32
C THR A 116 25.60 5.62 35.42
N THR A 117 26.65 4.87 35.75
CA THR A 117 26.95 3.57 35.15
C THR A 117 26.54 2.47 36.12
N VAL A 118 25.79 1.47 35.63
CA VAL A 118 25.40 0.28 36.38
C VAL A 118 26.25 -0.88 35.89
N GLU A 119 27.17 -1.33 36.75
CA GLU A 119 28.09 -2.41 36.46
C GLU A 119 27.56 -3.77 36.95
N VAL A 120 28.03 -4.86 36.35
CA VAL A 120 27.80 -6.22 36.85
C VAL A 120 28.75 -6.52 38.00
N ALA A 121 28.21 -6.58 39.21
CA ALA A 121 28.99 -6.80 40.40
C ALA A 121 29.16 -8.30 40.72
N ALA A 122 30.36 -8.67 41.20
CA ALA A 122 30.64 -10.02 41.73
C ALA A 122 30.35 -10.14 43.24
N THR A 123 30.28 -9.01 43.93
CA THR A 123 29.86 -8.85 45.33
C THR A 123 29.06 -7.57 45.46
N GLU A 124 28.22 -7.45 46.50
CA GLU A 124 27.49 -6.20 46.73
C GLU A 124 28.46 -5.00 46.86
N PRO A 125 28.20 -3.87 46.18
CA PRO A 125 28.97 -2.64 46.37
C PRO A 125 28.97 -2.16 47.82
N GLU A 126 30.11 -1.65 48.31
CA GLU A 126 30.22 -1.18 49.71
C GLU A 126 29.45 0.12 49.97
N ASP A 127 29.26 0.94 48.94
CA ASP A 127 28.59 2.23 49.04
C ASP A 127 27.06 2.07 48.99
N GLU A 128 26.39 2.32 50.12
CA GLU A 128 24.92 2.32 50.23
C GLU A 128 24.27 3.18 49.13
N GLY A 129 23.28 2.62 48.46
CA GLY A 129 22.53 3.27 47.40
C GLY A 129 23.12 3.12 45.99
N THR A 130 24.30 2.51 45.85
CA THR A 130 24.90 2.19 44.55
C THR A 130 24.03 1.21 43.79
N LEU A 131 23.76 1.52 42.52
CA LEU A 131 23.03 0.62 41.62
C LEU A 131 23.99 -0.38 41.00
N TYR A 132 23.56 -1.64 40.92
CA TYR A 132 24.37 -2.70 40.33
C TYR A 132 23.51 -3.82 39.75
N PHE A 133 24.12 -4.58 38.85
CA PHE A 133 23.57 -5.81 38.32
C PHE A 133 24.25 -7.04 38.90
N VAL A 134 23.56 -8.18 38.79
CA VAL A 134 24.11 -9.51 39.10
C VAL A 134 24.02 -10.36 37.84
N SER A 135 25.13 -11.00 37.46
CA SER A 135 25.20 -11.87 36.29
C SER A 135 24.15 -12.99 36.35
N GLY A 136 23.37 -13.15 35.29
CA GLY A 136 22.27 -14.12 35.17
C GLY A 136 20.99 -13.74 35.93
N SER A 137 20.95 -12.57 36.58
CA SER A 137 19.73 -12.02 37.18
C SER A 137 19.04 -11.06 36.22
N ASN A 138 17.72 -10.94 36.31
CA ASN A 138 16.92 -10.00 35.53
C ASN A 138 16.45 -8.77 36.35
N TYR A 139 17.09 -8.47 37.47
CA TYR A 139 16.72 -7.35 38.34
C TYR A 139 17.86 -6.33 38.45
N LEU A 140 17.47 -5.07 38.57
CA LEU A 140 18.34 -3.99 39.05
C LEU A 140 18.35 -4.00 40.59
N TYR A 141 19.52 -3.89 41.20
CA TYR A 141 19.68 -3.87 42.65
C TYR A 141 20.21 -2.53 43.13
N ARG A 142 19.93 -2.22 44.40
CA ARG A 142 20.46 -1.07 45.11
C ARG A 142 21.11 -1.53 46.41
N ALA A 143 22.41 -1.28 46.54
CA ALA A 143 23.19 -1.69 47.71
C ALA A 143 22.63 -1.08 48.99
N ASP A 144 22.60 -1.86 50.08
CA ASP A 144 22.20 -1.38 51.41
C ASP A 144 23.41 -1.04 52.30
N GLY A 145 24.63 -1.25 51.78
CA GLY A 145 25.88 -0.95 52.46
C GLY A 145 26.37 -2.06 53.40
N ASP A 146 25.70 -3.22 53.44
CA ASP A 146 26.16 -4.41 54.15
C ASP A 146 26.82 -5.40 53.19
N ALA A 147 28.10 -5.21 52.87
CA ALA A 147 28.86 -6.07 51.94
C ALA A 147 28.93 -7.58 52.34
N GLY A 148 28.29 -8.00 53.45
CA GLY A 148 28.11 -9.38 53.87
C GLY A 148 26.80 -10.05 53.43
N THR A 149 25.85 -9.34 52.82
CA THR A 149 24.58 -9.91 52.32
C THR A 149 24.75 -10.69 51.01
N ALA A 150 23.75 -11.50 50.68
CA ALA A 150 23.71 -12.19 49.39
C ALA A 150 23.54 -11.12 48.30
N ILE A 151 24.43 -11.11 47.30
CA ILE A 151 24.45 -10.10 46.22
C ILE A 151 23.11 -9.93 45.48
N ASN A 152 22.25 -10.94 45.53
CA ASN A 152 20.96 -11.01 44.86
C ASN A 152 19.76 -10.99 45.83
N ASP A 153 19.88 -10.33 46.99
CA ASP A 153 18.81 -10.21 47.97
C ASP A 153 17.54 -9.58 47.36
N ALA A 154 16.39 -10.18 47.63
CA ALA A 154 15.11 -9.71 47.10
C ALA A 154 14.70 -8.33 47.65
N SER A 155 15.12 -8.00 48.86
CA SER A 155 14.83 -6.70 49.50
C SER A 155 15.58 -5.53 48.86
N GLN A 156 16.68 -5.81 48.16
CA GLN A 156 17.50 -4.82 47.46
C GLN A 156 17.04 -4.55 46.02
N ARG A 157 16.08 -5.33 45.51
CA ARG A 157 15.54 -5.18 44.15
C ARG A 157 14.84 -3.84 44.00
N VAL A 158 15.21 -3.11 42.95
CA VAL A 158 14.55 -1.85 42.58
C VAL A 158 13.14 -2.17 42.06
N THR A 159 12.12 -1.52 42.63
CA THR A 159 10.73 -1.80 42.26
C THR A 159 10.22 -1.00 41.06
N GLY A 160 10.89 0.11 40.73
CA GLY A 160 10.57 1.01 39.63
C GLY A 160 11.68 2.03 39.43
N LEU A 161 11.76 2.61 38.23
CA LEU A 161 12.90 3.41 37.79
C LEU A 161 12.45 4.75 37.22
N LYS A 162 13.17 5.82 37.56
CA LYS A 162 13.10 7.11 36.88
C LYS A 162 14.48 7.60 36.47
N VAL A 163 14.68 7.91 35.20
CA VAL A 163 15.87 8.63 34.70
C VAL A 163 15.48 10.07 34.45
N ASN A 164 16.14 11.01 35.14
CA ASN A 164 15.84 12.43 34.98
C ASN A 164 16.31 12.96 33.61
N ARG A 165 15.72 14.09 33.20
CA ARG A 165 16.12 14.77 31.98
C ARG A 165 17.58 15.22 32.04
N ASN A 166 18.28 15.13 30.89
CA ASN A 166 19.70 15.46 30.74
C ASN A 166 20.62 14.60 31.63
N VAL A 167 20.20 13.39 31.94
CA VAL A 167 20.97 12.39 32.69
C VAL A 167 21.10 11.16 31.81
N THR A 168 22.30 10.58 31.77
CA THR A 168 22.58 9.33 31.07
C THR A 168 22.70 8.19 32.07
N LEU A 169 21.96 7.12 31.84
CA LEU A 169 22.09 5.85 32.54
C LEU A 169 22.75 4.84 31.59
N THR A 170 23.98 4.44 31.90
CA THR A 170 24.73 3.44 31.14
C THR A 170 24.64 2.07 31.82
N LEU A 171 24.29 1.04 31.06
CA LEU A 171 23.99 -0.30 31.59
C LEU A 171 24.96 -1.35 31.03
N GLU A 172 25.70 -2.04 31.90
CA GLU A 172 26.44 -3.23 31.48
C GLU A 172 25.50 -4.43 31.27
N PRO A 173 25.79 -5.32 30.30
CA PRO A 173 24.98 -6.52 30.08
C PRO A 173 25.13 -7.50 31.25
N ASN A 174 24.01 -7.87 31.86
CA ASN A 174 23.94 -8.76 33.01
C ASN A 174 23.32 -10.12 32.71
N TYR A 175 22.75 -10.30 31.51
CA TYR A 175 22.04 -11.50 31.15
C TYR A 175 22.55 -12.11 29.85
N ASN A 176 22.48 -13.43 29.79
CA ASN A 176 22.78 -14.24 28.61
C ASN A 176 21.62 -15.20 28.36
N TYR A 177 20.99 -15.08 27.19
CA TYR A 177 19.89 -15.95 26.80
C TYR A 177 20.31 -17.16 25.96
N ASN A 178 21.46 -17.10 25.27
CA ASN A 178 21.88 -18.10 24.30
C ASN A 178 22.91 -19.10 24.84
N GLY A 179 23.36 -18.93 26.08
CA GLY A 179 24.35 -19.81 26.72
C GLY A 179 25.76 -19.67 26.15
N SER A 180 26.00 -18.58 25.42
CA SER A 180 27.29 -18.08 24.94
C SER A 180 28.28 -17.75 26.07
N ALA A 181 29.52 -17.40 25.75
CA ALA A 181 30.44 -16.90 26.77
C ALA A 181 30.19 -15.39 26.97
N GLY A 182 29.84 -14.97 28.19
CA GLY A 182 29.57 -13.55 28.48
C GLY A 182 28.08 -13.21 28.54
N ASN A 183 27.76 -11.97 28.90
CA ASN A 183 26.39 -11.44 28.89
C ASN A 183 26.23 -10.50 27.70
N GLU A 184 25.05 -10.46 27.09
CA GLU A 184 24.76 -9.72 25.84
C GLU A 184 23.66 -8.69 26.00
N VAL A 185 22.94 -8.75 27.13
CA VAL A 185 21.72 -7.98 27.35
C VAL A 185 21.74 -7.37 28.74
N ALA A 186 21.39 -6.09 28.83
CA ALA A 186 21.00 -5.43 30.06
C ALA A 186 19.50 -5.70 30.33
N TYR A 187 19.21 -6.65 31.21
CA TYR A 187 17.85 -7.04 31.58
C TYR A 187 17.47 -6.45 32.95
N MET A 188 16.48 -5.56 32.93
CA MET A 188 15.82 -4.98 34.09
C MET A 188 14.34 -5.34 34.16
N ARG A 189 13.92 -5.99 35.25
CA ARG A 189 12.52 -6.24 35.61
C ARG A 189 12.12 -5.42 36.83
N PHE A 190 10.99 -4.73 36.71
CA PHE A 190 10.39 -3.87 37.70
C PHE A 190 8.94 -4.27 37.94
N GLU A 191 8.49 -4.14 39.18
CA GLU A 191 7.08 -4.35 39.53
C GLU A 191 6.22 -3.15 39.13
N ARG A 192 6.83 -1.95 39.05
CA ARG A 192 6.17 -0.65 38.97
C ARG A 192 6.70 0.20 37.82
N ASP A 193 6.32 1.47 37.79
CA ASP A 193 6.55 2.34 36.63
C ASP A 193 8.04 2.47 36.30
N VAL A 194 8.33 2.52 34.99
CA VAL A 194 9.63 2.87 34.41
C VAL A 194 9.45 4.15 33.62
N ILE A 195 10.24 5.17 33.95
CA ILE A 195 10.11 6.51 33.39
C ILE A 195 11.50 7.00 32.95
N ILE A 196 11.72 7.13 31.65
CA ILE A 196 12.98 7.59 31.07
C ILE A 196 12.76 8.98 30.48
N ASN A 197 13.21 10.03 31.17
CA ASN A 197 13.17 11.40 30.65
C ASN A 197 14.54 11.91 30.15
N GLY A 198 15.60 11.12 30.39
CA GLY A 198 16.97 11.34 29.90
C GLY A 198 17.37 10.22 28.95
N THR A 199 18.65 9.89 28.92
CA THR A 199 19.18 8.89 27.99
C THR A 199 19.46 7.57 28.72
N VAL A 200 19.05 6.45 28.15
CA VAL A 200 19.50 5.11 28.55
C VAL A 200 20.34 4.55 27.40
N VAL A 201 21.56 4.13 27.73
CA VAL A 201 22.49 3.48 26.79
C VAL A 201 22.98 2.16 27.38
N THR A 202 23.24 1.18 26.52
CA THR A 202 23.91 -0.06 26.91
C THR A 202 25.40 0.02 26.61
N ALA A 203 26.20 -0.73 27.36
CA ALA A 203 27.62 -0.88 27.07
C ALA A 203 27.84 -1.75 25.83
N ASP A 204 29.04 -1.65 25.26
CA ASP A 204 29.45 -2.46 24.11
C ASP A 204 29.62 -3.94 24.50
N VAL A 205 29.39 -4.85 23.56
CA VAL A 205 29.62 -6.28 23.74
C VAL A 205 31.09 -6.59 23.47
N SER A 206 31.92 -6.50 24.52
CA SER A 206 33.32 -6.90 24.43
C SER A 206 33.53 -8.36 24.85
N ASP A 207 34.30 -9.11 24.07
CA ASP A 207 35.00 -10.33 24.50
C ASP A 207 34.09 -11.56 24.81
N SER A 208 32.92 -11.66 24.18
CA SER A 208 32.02 -12.81 24.33
C SER A 208 32.47 -14.07 23.55
N GLY A 209 33.39 -13.93 22.60
CA GLY A 209 33.74 -15.03 21.68
C GLY A 209 32.56 -15.46 20.77
N GLU A 210 31.48 -14.67 20.77
CA GLU A 210 30.34 -14.77 19.85
C GLU A 210 30.74 -14.23 18.49
N ASN A 211 30.13 -14.76 17.43
CA ASN A 211 29.99 -13.96 16.24
C ASN A 211 28.70 -13.12 16.36
N ARG A 212 28.67 -12.00 15.65
CA ARG A 212 27.49 -11.21 15.34
C ARG A 212 27.59 -10.89 13.85
N HIS A 213 26.50 -11.11 13.13
CA HIS A 213 26.49 -11.04 11.66
C HIS A 213 27.64 -11.87 11.04
N GLY A 214 27.92 -13.06 11.59
CA GLY A 214 28.97 -13.94 11.06
C GLY A 214 30.42 -13.49 11.30
N ALA A 215 30.65 -12.41 12.06
CA ALA A 215 31.98 -11.92 12.45
C ALA A 215 32.11 -11.77 13.97
N ALA A 216 33.32 -11.85 14.54
CA ALA A 216 33.47 -11.69 15.99
C ALA A 216 32.89 -10.35 16.49
N ALA A 217 32.25 -10.37 17.66
CA ALA A 217 31.77 -9.15 18.32
C ALA A 217 32.94 -8.16 18.56
N THR A 218 32.67 -6.87 18.39
CA THR A 218 33.62 -5.76 18.53
C THR A 218 33.14 -4.75 19.56
N GLU A 219 34.03 -3.86 19.98
CA GLU A 219 33.71 -2.73 20.86
C GLU A 219 32.74 -1.70 20.25
N ARG A 220 32.28 -1.91 19.01
CA ARG A 220 31.26 -1.07 18.36
C ARG A 220 29.85 -1.66 18.44
N ASP A 221 29.74 -2.96 18.75
CA ASP A 221 28.45 -3.64 18.84
C ASP A 221 27.81 -3.37 20.20
N LYS A 222 26.57 -2.88 20.24
CA LYS A 222 25.90 -2.59 21.50
C LYS A 222 25.25 -3.82 22.12
N ALA A 223 25.23 -3.86 23.44
CA ALA A 223 24.43 -4.84 24.16
C ALA A 223 22.93 -4.55 23.99
N GLY A 224 22.11 -5.59 24.02
CA GLY A 224 20.66 -5.45 23.99
C GLY A 224 20.09 -4.87 25.29
N LEU A 225 18.87 -4.36 25.23
CA LEU A 225 18.14 -3.82 26.38
C LEU A 225 16.80 -4.53 26.56
N TYR A 226 16.55 -5.08 27.75
CA TYR A 226 15.28 -5.64 28.17
C TYR A 226 14.72 -4.87 29.35
N ILE A 227 13.52 -4.32 29.20
CA ILE A 227 12.76 -3.63 30.25
C ILE A 227 11.43 -4.33 30.46
N TYR A 228 11.17 -4.72 31.69
CA TYR A 228 9.91 -5.32 32.10
C TYR A 228 9.26 -4.49 33.20
N ALA A 229 8.01 -4.07 33.01
CA ALA A 229 7.20 -3.41 34.01
C ALA A 229 5.94 -4.26 34.29
N ASP A 230 6.04 -5.22 35.21
CA ASP A 230 5.03 -6.27 35.45
C ASP A 230 3.60 -5.72 35.63
N TYR A 231 3.48 -4.75 36.55
CA TYR A 231 2.21 -4.08 36.88
C TYR A 231 2.32 -2.56 36.69
N GLY A 232 3.45 -2.11 36.15
CA GLY A 232 3.79 -0.72 35.95
C GLY A 232 3.58 -0.28 34.51
N ARG A 233 3.63 1.02 34.30
CA ARG A 233 3.68 1.60 32.96
C ARG A 233 5.11 1.80 32.53
N PHE A 234 5.32 1.74 31.22
CA PHE A 234 6.54 2.26 30.61
C PHE A 234 6.29 3.67 30.08
N THR A 235 7.20 4.59 30.34
CA THR A 235 7.16 5.95 29.79
C THR A 235 8.54 6.37 29.32
N LEU A 236 8.69 6.58 28.02
CA LEU A 236 9.80 7.34 27.45
C LEU A 236 9.32 8.78 27.26
N GLY A 237 9.81 9.70 28.09
CA GLY A 237 9.40 11.10 28.04
C GLY A 237 9.84 11.78 26.74
N ARG A 238 9.29 12.97 26.43
CA ARG A 238 9.60 13.73 25.19
C ARG A 238 11.08 14.06 24.95
N TYR A 239 11.90 13.98 25.99
CA TYR A 239 13.35 14.18 25.89
C TYR A 239 14.12 12.91 26.26
N GLY A 240 13.39 11.81 26.42
CA GLY A 240 13.93 10.51 26.66
C GLY A 240 14.53 9.96 25.38
N LEU A 241 15.62 9.22 25.52
CA LEU A 241 16.25 8.49 24.43
C LEU A 241 16.63 7.11 24.98
N ILE A 242 16.26 6.06 24.27
CA ILE A 242 16.92 4.76 24.39
C ILE A 242 17.85 4.65 23.19
N ASP A 243 19.14 4.49 23.46
CA ASP A 243 20.17 4.42 22.44
C ASP A 243 20.96 3.13 22.63
N THR A 244 20.69 2.18 21.76
CA THR A 244 21.42 0.93 21.60
C THR A 244 22.02 0.87 20.19
N ALA A 245 22.23 2.00 19.53
CA ALA A 245 22.74 2.05 18.16
C ALA A 245 24.21 1.62 18.08
N GLY A 246 24.54 0.83 17.05
CA GLY A 246 25.90 0.42 16.79
C GLY A 246 26.79 1.59 16.38
N ASP A 247 28.04 1.60 16.83
CA ASP A 247 28.95 2.70 16.52
C ASP A 247 29.50 2.59 15.08
N ASP A 248 29.63 3.72 14.39
CA ASP A 248 30.31 3.80 13.09
C ASP A 248 31.77 3.33 13.16
N ALA A 249 32.23 2.68 12.09
CA ALA A 249 33.64 2.40 11.88
C ALA A 249 34.44 3.69 11.70
N THR A 250 35.49 3.86 12.51
CA THR A 250 36.40 5.02 12.44
C THR A 250 37.74 4.70 11.76
N VAL A 251 37.97 3.42 11.46
CA VAL A 251 39.17 2.89 10.83
C VAL A 251 38.79 2.36 9.45
N ALA A 252 39.65 2.57 8.45
CA ALA A 252 39.39 2.07 7.11
C ALA A 252 39.34 0.54 7.08
N ASP A 253 38.39 0.01 6.33
CA ASP A 253 38.10 -1.42 6.12
C ASP A 253 37.54 -2.14 7.36
N ASP A 254 37.12 -1.40 8.39
CA ASP A 254 36.41 -1.93 9.53
C ASP A 254 34.90 -1.89 9.29
N ARG A 255 34.19 -2.95 9.70
CA ARG A 255 32.72 -2.97 9.73
C ARG A 255 32.16 -2.03 10.80
N GLY A 256 30.96 -1.52 10.55
CA GLY A 256 30.15 -0.83 11.55
C GLY A 256 29.72 -1.77 12.68
N GLY A 257 29.40 -1.19 13.84
CA GLY A 257 28.87 -1.92 14.98
C GLY A 257 27.42 -2.29 14.79
N ASP A 258 27.00 -3.43 15.34
CA ASP A 258 25.60 -3.82 15.36
C ASP A 258 24.85 -3.08 16.46
N GLY A 259 23.63 -2.63 16.15
CA GLY A 259 22.70 -2.14 17.14
C GLY A 259 22.29 -3.27 18.08
N GLY A 260 22.09 -2.96 19.36
CA GLY A 260 21.55 -3.88 20.35
C GLY A 260 20.03 -3.89 20.28
N LEU A 261 19.41 -5.06 20.42
CA LEU A 261 17.95 -5.17 20.50
C LEU A 261 17.34 -4.26 21.58
N VAL A 262 16.06 -3.92 21.42
CA VAL A 262 15.28 -3.23 22.46
C VAL A 262 13.98 -3.98 22.69
N TYR A 263 13.74 -4.38 23.93
CA TYR A 263 12.55 -5.15 24.29
C TYR A 263 11.88 -4.55 25.52
N VAL A 264 10.64 -4.10 25.39
CA VAL A 264 9.88 -3.48 26.47
C VAL A 264 8.53 -4.17 26.64
N GLU A 265 8.29 -4.72 27.83
CA GLU A 265 6.96 -5.18 28.24
C GLU A 265 6.41 -4.31 29.38
N ALA A 266 5.17 -3.85 29.26
CA ALA A 266 4.52 -3.05 30.29
C ALA A 266 3.05 -3.42 30.53
N GLY A 267 2.73 -3.86 31.74
CA GLY A 267 1.38 -4.27 32.10
C GLY A 267 0.38 -3.15 32.38
N GLY A 268 0.87 -1.92 32.57
CA GLY A 268 0.03 -0.73 32.73
C GLY A 268 -0.23 0.04 31.45
N GLY A 269 0.34 -0.40 30.31
CA GLY A 269 0.43 0.37 29.06
C GLY A 269 1.76 1.09 28.89
N ALA A 270 1.97 1.65 27.69
CA ALA A 270 3.22 2.30 27.29
C ALA A 270 2.96 3.69 26.68
N LEU A 271 3.82 4.64 27.05
CA LEU A 271 3.81 6.01 26.57
C LEU A 271 5.20 6.40 26.07
N VAL A 272 5.40 6.38 24.76
CA VAL A 272 6.70 6.59 24.13
C VAL A 272 6.69 7.91 23.37
N TYR A 273 7.07 8.99 24.05
CA TYR A 273 7.16 10.34 23.47
C TYR A 273 8.56 10.70 22.96
N GLY A 274 9.58 9.98 23.40
CA GLY A 274 10.96 10.15 22.98
C GLY A 274 11.38 9.04 22.03
N ASP A 275 12.63 9.10 21.58
CA ASP A 275 13.10 8.29 20.46
C ASP A 275 13.79 7.01 20.94
N ILE A 276 13.73 5.97 20.10
CA ILE A 276 14.47 4.72 20.31
C ILE A 276 15.35 4.50 19.08
N ASP A 277 16.66 4.47 19.29
CA ASP A 277 17.63 4.20 18.23
C ASP A 277 18.34 2.87 18.54
N ALA A 278 18.09 1.89 17.69
CA ALA A 278 18.70 0.56 17.71
C ALA A 278 19.35 0.26 16.35
N SER A 279 19.69 1.29 15.58
CA SER A 279 20.27 1.15 14.24
C SER A 279 21.67 0.53 14.25
N GLY A 280 22.08 -0.01 13.11
CA GLY A 280 23.45 -0.44 12.85
C GLY A 280 24.35 0.73 12.47
N GLY A 281 25.60 0.69 12.93
CA GLY A 281 26.64 1.66 12.57
C GLY A 281 27.13 1.46 11.14
N ASN A 282 27.64 2.52 10.52
CA ASN A 282 28.20 2.45 9.18
C ASN A 282 29.59 1.82 9.17
N GLY A 283 29.88 0.98 8.19
CA GLY A 283 31.22 0.55 7.82
C GLY A 283 32.01 1.64 7.10
N LEU A 284 33.32 1.45 6.98
CA LEU A 284 34.20 2.40 6.30
C LEU A 284 35.13 1.68 5.31
N GLY A 285 35.23 2.15 4.07
CA GLY A 285 36.05 1.49 3.05
C GLY A 285 35.47 0.13 2.68
N ALA A 286 36.26 -0.93 2.75
CA ALA A 286 35.81 -2.29 2.50
C ALA A 286 35.06 -2.96 3.68
N GLY A 287 34.74 -2.20 4.73
CA GLY A 287 34.00 -2.70 5.88
C GLY A 287 32.48 -2.65 5.68
N ASP A 288 31.79 -3.70 6.08
CA ASP A 288 30.33 -3.83 5.97
C ASP A 288 29.59 -2.95 6.99
N GLY A 289 28.32 -2.67 6.71
CA GLY A 289 27.42 -2.03 7.66
C GLY A 289 27.04 -2.97 8.81
N GLY A 290 26.81 -2.41 9.99
CA GLY A 290 26.25 -3.15 11.12
C GLY A 290 24.76 -3.39 10.94
N HIS A 291 24.23 -4.44 11.57
CA HIS A 291 22.81 -4.73 11.59
C HIS A 291 22.04 -3.91 12.63
N GLY A 292 20.75 -3.68 12.39
CA GLY A 292 19.84 -3.13 13.39
C GLY A 292 19.47 -4.14 14.47
N ALA A 293 19.22 -3.65 15.70
CA ALA A 293 18.56 -4.32 16.83
C ALA A 293 18.91 -5.82 17.04
N VAL A 294 20.20 -6.15 16.95
CA VAL A 294 20.69 -7.53 17.00
C VAL A 294 20.55 -8.13 18.39
N TYR A 295 20.00 -9.34 18.42
CA TYR A 295 19.96 -10.19 19.61
C TYR A 295 21.15 -11.16 19.67
N SER A 296 21.38 -11.94 18.60
CA SER A 296 22.51 -12.87 18.45
C SER A 296 22.54 -13.50 17.06
N ASP A 297 23.67 -14.11 16.66
CA ASP A 297 23.98 -14.80 15.39
C ASP A 297 22.88 -15.65 14.70
N ASN A 298 21.82 -16.10 15.39
CA ASN A 298 20.81 -17.02 14.83
C ASN A 298 19.36 -16.68 15.23
N ASN A 299 19.09 -15.51 15.81
CA ASN A 299 17.76 -15.17 16.30
C ASN A 299 17.31 -13.82 15.74
N VAL A 300 16.00 -13.75 15.51
CA VAL A 300 15.20 -12.57 15.15
C VAL A 300 15.79 -11.27 15.74
N ASN A 301 16.03 -10.27 14.90
CA ASN A 301 16.43 -8.93 15.31
C ASN A 301 15.16 -8.11 15.60
N TYR A 302 15.03 -7.50 16.77
CA TYR A 302 13.79 -6.79 17.12
C TYR A 302 13.97 -5.56 18.00
N LEU A 303 13.20 -4.53 17.64
CA LEU A 303 12.68 -3.51 18.52
C LEU A 303 11.23 -3.89 18.86
N TYR A 304 11.01 -4.39 20.07
CA TYR A 304 9.74 -4.97 20.51
C TYR A 304 9.13 -4.15 21.63
N LEU A 305 7.92 -3.63 21.42
CA LEU A 305 7.09 -3.02 22.46
C LEU A 305 5.83 -3.85 22.66
N PHE A 306 5.55 -4.22 23.89
CA PHE A 306 4.39 -5.02 24.22
C PHE A 306 3.72 -4.55 25.49
N THR A 307 2.40 -4.55 25.48
CA THR A 307 1.60 -4.19 26.65
C THR A 307 0.46 -5.15 26.84
N TRP A 308 0.32 -5.72 28.04
CA TRP A 308 -0.85 -6.50 28.47
C TRP A 308 -1.70 -5.71 29.46
N GLY A 309 -2.85 -6.24 29.87
CA GLY A 309 -3.60 -5.69 31.01
C GLY A 309 -4.80 -6.52 31.41
N ASP A 310 -4.97 -6.75 32.73
CA ASP A 310 -5.90 -7.74 33.28
C ASP A 310 -7.40 -7.43 33.09
N ASP A 311 -7.79 -6.17 32.80
CA ASP A 311 -9.23 -5.80 32.70
C ASP A 311 -9.57 -4.71 31.67
N LYS A 312 -8.61 -4.03 31.02
CA LYS A 312 -8.86 -2.97 30.00
C LYS A 312 -7.85 -2.88 28.84
N GLY A 313 -6.91 -3.82 28.74
CA GLY A 313 -5.82 -3.81 27.76
C GLY A 313 -4.82 -2.66 27.97
N GLY A 314 -3.53 -2.96 28.00
CA GLY A 314 -2.49 -1.93 27.99
C GLY A 314 -2.63 -1.10 26.71
N THR A 315 -2.94 0.20 26.84
CA THR A 315 -2.92 1.12 25.70
C THR A 315 -1.48 1.51 25.41
N MET A 316 -1.11 1.55 24.14
CA MET A 316 0.20 1.98 23.67
C MET A 316 0.06 3.28 22.89
N ILE A 317 0.82 4.29 23.28
CA ILE A 317 0.89 5.58 22.57
C ILE A 317 2.36 5.83 22.24
N VAL A 318 2.67 5.89 20.96
CA VAL A 318 4.00 6.14 20.40
C VAL A 318 3.95 7.43 19.59
N THR A 319 4.83 8.38 19.92
CA THR A 319 4.97 9.67 19.21
C THR A 319 6.41 10.07 18.98
N GLY A 320 7.37 9.35 19.57
CA GLY A 320 8.78 9.50 19.23
C GLY A 320 9.15 8.53 18.13
N ASP A 321 10.24 8.84 17.44
CA ASP A 321 10.68 8.07 16.27
C ASP A 321 11.43 6.81 16.71
N MET A 322 11.42 5.79 15.86
CA MET A 322 12.13 4.54 16.08
C MET A 322 12.94 4.16 14.87
N ASP A 323 14.22 3.89 15.09
CA ASP A 323 15.14 3.47 14.04
C ASP A 323 15.77 2.13 14.41
N ALA A 324 15.56 1.13 13.56
CA ALA A 324 16.14 -0.20 13.62
C ALA A 324 16.81 -0.55 12.27
N SER A 325 17.24 0.47 11.52
CA SER A 325 17.85 0.30 10.20
C SER A 325 19.23 -0.33 10.28
N GLY A 326 19.65 -0.97 9.20
CA GLY A 326 21.04 -1.38 9.03
C GLY A 326 21.94 -0.22 8.61
N GLY A 327 23.22 -0.30 8.99
CA GLY A 327 24.23 0.68 8.62
C GLY A 327 24.69 0.52 7.17
N ASN A 328 25.21 1.59 6.58
CA ASN A 328 25.79 1.54 5.23
C ASN A 328 27.21 0.98 5.28
N GLY A 329 27.68 0.30 4.24
CA GLY A 329 29.05 -0.24 4.20
C GLY A 329 29.47 -0.70 2.82
N ALA A 330 30.50 -1.55 2.74
CA ALA A 330 30.84 -2.27 1.52
C ALA A 330 29.63 -3.13 1.09
N THR A 331 29.19 -4.01 1.98
CA THR A 331 27.83 -4.57 2.01
C THR A 331 26.98 -3.77 3.00
N GLY A 332 25.73 -3.53 2.69
CA GLY A 332 24.77 -2.92 3.61
C GLY A 332 24.41 -3.86 4.76
N GLY A 333 24.20 -3.31 5.96
CA GLY A 333 23.65 -4.09 7.06
C GLY A 333 22.15 -4.30 6.90
N GLU A 334 21.64 -5.44 7.34
CA GLU A 334 20.20 -5.70 7.47
C GLU A 334 19.54 -4.77 8.50
N GLY A 335 18.32 -4.34 8.20
CA GLY A 335 17.39 -3.75 9.17
C GLY A 335 16.83 -4.80 10.14
N ALA A 336 16.04 -4.36 11.10
CA ALA A 336 15.45 -5.23 12.11
C ALA A 336 13.97 -4.97 12.34
N GLN A 337 13.27 -6.00 12.81
CA GLN A 337 11.84 -5.96 13.00
C GLN A 337 11.44 -4.89 14.03
N ILE A 338 10.47 -4.05 13.71
CA ILE A 338 9.78 -3.20 14.70
C ILE A 338 8.43 -3.83 15.00
N TYR A 339 8.23 -4.29 16.22
CA TYR A 339 7.03 -5.04 16.58
C TYR A 339 6.31 -4.43 17.78
N PHE A 340 5.12 -3.89 17.54
CA PHE A 340 4.23 -3.37 18.56
C PHE A 340 3.02 -4.26 18.72
N TYR A 341 2.78 -4.70 19.95
CA TYR A 341 1.55 -5.40 20.29
C TYR A 341 0.94 -4.83 21.57
N ALA A 342 -0.20 -4.17 21.41
CA ALA A 342 -0.98 -3.61 22.49
C ALA A 342 -2.23 -4.47 22.73
N TYR A 343 -2.44 -4.99 23.95
CA TYR A 343 -3.73 -5.61 24.28
C TYR A 343 -4.88 -4.59 24.14
N GLY A 344 -4.63 -3.32 24.47
CA GLY A 344 -5.58 -2.22 24.26
C GLY A 344 -5.35 -1.50 22.94
N LYS A 345 -5.82 -0.24 22.86
CA LYS A 345 -5.64 0.61 21.67
C LYS A 345 -4.17 0.91 21.41
N LEU A 346 -3.77 0.90 20.14
CA LEU A 346 -2.45 1.31 19.68
C LEU A 346 -2.57 2.63 18.92
N ILE A 347 -1.78 3.63 19.29
CA ILE A 347 -1.70 4.92 18.60
C ILE A 347 -0.23 5.20 18.29
N ASN A 348 0.14 5.22 17.02
CA ASN A 348 1.45 5.64 16.54
C ASN A 348 1.36 6.98 15.79
N THR A 349 2.29 7.87 16.08
CA THR A 349 2.47 9.16 15.38
C THR A 349 3.94 9.50 15.17
N GLY A 350 4.86 8.64 15.65
CA GLY A 350 6.29 8.73 15.36
C GLY A 350 6.63 7.87 14.15
N ASN A 351 7.73 8.19 13.47
CA ASN A 351 8.17 7.45 12.32
C ASN A 351 8.84 6.14 12.74
N LEU A 352 8.62 5.07 11.99
CA LEU A 352 9.18 3.74 12.25
C LEU A 352 10.03 3.33 11.05
N ILE A 353 11.32 3.12 11.26
CA ILE A 353 12.30 2.90 10.18
C ILE A 353 13.05 1.59 10.44
N ALA A 354 12.89 0.62 9.54
CA ALA A 354 13.48 -0.71 9.58
C ALA A 354 14.23 -1.04 8.27
N ASN A 355 14.81 -0.01 7.64
CA ASN A 355 15.41 -0.14 6.32
C ASN A 355 16.71 -0.95 6.35
N GLY A 356 17.01 -1.60 5.23
CA GLY A 356 18.34 -2.11 4.96
C GLY A 356 19.34 -0.99 4.64
N GLY A 357 20.58 -1.17 5.05
CA GLY A 357 21.67 -0.23 4.77
C GLY A 357 22.16 -0.33 3.33
N ALA A 358 22.78 0.73 2.80
CA ALA A 358 23.30 0.74 1.44
C ALA A 358 24.67 0.02 1.33
N GLY A 359 24.85 -0.74 0.26
CA GLY A 359 26.10 -1.37 -0.17
C GLY A 359 26.85 -0.51 -1.19
N THR A 360 28.05 -0.07 -0.83
CA THR A 360 28.87 0.82 -1.66
C THR A 360 29.87 0.09 -2.56
N ASP A 361 30.18 -1.17 -2.26
CA ASP A 361 31.09 -2.05 -3.04
C ASP A 361 30.57 -3.51 -3.11
N GLY A 362 29.35 -3.75 -2.63
CA GLY A 362 28.65 -5.04 -2.59
C GLY A 362 27.13 -4.83 -2.56
N ASP A 363 26.42 -5.77 -1.94
CA ASP A 363 24.96 -5.81 -1.92
C ASP A 363 24.38 -4.81 -0.91
N GLY A 364 23.17 -4.32 -1.19
CA GLY A 364 22.37 -3.63 -0.18
C GLY A 364 21.87 -4.60 0.88
N GLY A 365 21.67 -4.11 2.11
CA GLY A 365 21.08 -4.91 3.17
C GLY A 365 19.58 -5.07 2.98
N ASP A 366 19.02 -6.17 3.44
CA ASP A 366 17.57 -6.38 3.47
C ASP A 366 16.92 -5.58 4.60
N SER A 367 15.65 -5.26 4.45
CA SER A 367 14.82 -4.78 5.57
C SER A 367 14.18 -5.93 6.33
N ASP A 368 13.60 -5.64 7.50
CA ASP A 368 12.75 -6.56 8.25
C ASP A 368 11.42 -5.85 8.58
N GLY A 369 10.42 -6.60 9.04
CA GLY A 369 9.04 -6.12 9.04
C GLY A 369 8.69 -5.13 10.17
N VAL A 370 7.64 -4.34 9.94
CA VAL A 370 7.03 -3.45 10.93
C VAL A 370 5.60 -3.92 11.23
N TYR A 371 5.28 -4.13 12.50
CA TYR A 371 4.05 -4.77 12.95
C TYR A 371 3.34 -3.89 13.98
N LEU A 372 2.12 -3.44 13.67
CA LEU A 372 1.25 -2.68 14.57
C LEU A 372 -0.02 -3.48 14.88
N LEU A 373 -0.03 -4.15 16.03
CA LEU A 373 -1.12 -5.03 16.45
C LEU A 373 -1.84 -4.50 17.69
N SER A 374 -3.16 -4.55 17.64
CA SER A 374 -4.02 -4.38 18.82
C SER A 374 -4.84 -5.65 19.07
N GLY A 375 -4.78 -6.20 20.28
CA GLY A 375 -5.53 -7.40 20.65
C GLY A 375 -7.03 -7.16 20.84
N TYR A 376 -7.44 -6.05 21.45
CA TYR A 376 -8.86 -5.82 21.82
C TYR A 376 -9.47 -4.52 21.26
N ALA A 377 -8.74 -3.76 20.44
CA ALA A 377 -9.16 -2.42 20.05
C ALA A 377 -8.58 -1.97 18.69
N SER A 378 -8.72 -0.67 18.41
CA SER A 378 -8.26 -0.02 17.18
C SER A 378 -6.75 0.21 17.12
N VAL A 379 -6.22 0.29 15.90
CA VAL A 379 -4.87 0.74 15.57
C VAL A 379 -4.94 2.05 14.81
N TYR A 380 -4.33 3.11 15.34
CA TYR A 380 -4.23 4.41 14.67
C TYR A 380 -2.77 4.73 14.37
N ASN A 381 -2.45 5.03 13.12
CA ASN A 381 -1.13 5.44 12.68
C ASN A 381 -1.19 6.78 11.95
N ALA A 382 -0.25 7.68 12.25
CA ALA A 382 -0.01 8.89 11.47
C ALA A 382 1.49 9.19 11.28
N GLY A 383 2.37 8.32 11.76
CA GLY A 383 3.80 8.39 11.45
C GLY A 383 4.08 7.58 10.19
N ASP A 384 5.13 7.95 9.47
CA ASP A 384 5.57 7.23 8.29
C ASP A 384 6.24 5.90 8.71
N ILE A 385 6.05 4.86 7.92
CA ILE A 385 6.63 3.54 8.16
C ILE A 385 7.46 3.12 6.95
N GLU A 386 8.73 2.81 7.20
CA GLU A 386 9.70 2.42 6.19
C GLU A 386 10.29 1.05 6.52
N ALA A 387 10.12 0.09 5.61
CA ALA A 387 10.70 -1.26 5.65
C ALA A 387 11.23 -1.60 4.25
N SER A 388 12.12 -0.73 3.74
CA SER A 388 12.68 -0.82 2.38
C SER A 388 14.09 -1.42 2.38
N GLY A 389 14.39 -2.20 1.36
CA GLY A 389 15.73 -2.72 1.14
C GLY A 389 16.74 -1.64 0.78
N GLY A 390 18.00 -1.87 1.17
CA GLY A 390 19.12 -0.99 0.88
C GLY A 390 19.55 -1.06 -0.58
N SER A 391 20.05 0.06 -1.14
CA SER A 391 20.63 0.04 -2.48
C SER A 391 22.03 -0.57 -2.47
N GLY A 392 22.40 -1.36 -3.47
CA GLY A 392 23.73 -1.96 -3.60
C GLY A 392 24.48 -1.52 -4.85
N THR A 393 25.77 -1.83 -4.94
CA THR A 393 26.50 -1.86 -6.22
C THR A 393 26.49 -3.27 -6.83
N GLY A 394 26.44 -4.30 -6.01
CA GLY A 394 26.09 -5.67 -6.40
C GLY A 394 24.58 -5.75 -6.59
N ASP A 395 23.89 -6.45 -5.68
CA ASP A 395 22.44 -6.57 -5.69
C ASP A 395 21.80 -5.55 -4.73
N GLY A 396 20.56 -5.13 -4.99
CA GLY A 396 19.74 -4.40 -4.03
C GLY A 396 19.12 -5.34 -3.00
N GLY A 397 18.94 -4.88 -1.77
CA GLY A 397 18.26 -5.65 -0.73
C GLY A 397 16.73 -5.66 -0.89
N ASP A 398 16.06 -6.62 -0.27
CA ASP A 398 14.60 -6.77 -0.36
C ASP A 398 13.85 -5.86 0.63
N GLY A 399 12.68 -5.38 0.19
CA GLY A 399 11.65 -4.81 1.07
C GLY A 399 10.97 -5.90 1.91
N SER A 400 10.35 -5.51 3.02
CA SER A 400 9.74 -6.46 3.96
C SER A 400 8.29 -6.10 4.34
N TYR A 401 7.78 -6.72 5.39
CA TYR A 401 6.38 -6.65 5.77
C TYR A 401 6.02 -5.37 6.52
N ILE A 402 4.89 -4.73 6.19
CA ILE A 402 4.23 -3.72 7.03
C ILE A 402 2.83 -4.25 7.35
N TYR A 403 2.60 -4.65 8.61
CA TYR A 403 1.41 -5.38 9.02
C TYR A 403 0.61 -4.64 10.10
N PHE A 404 -0.66 -4.36 9.78
CA PHE A 404 -1.64 -3.79 10.68
C PHE A 404 -2.70 -4.82 11.02
N LYS A 405 -2.94 -5.03 12.32
CA LYS A 405 -4.09 -5.82 12.80
C LYS A 405 -4.80 -5.11 13.94
N SER A 406 -6.10 -4.87 13.78
CA SER A 406 -6.94 -4.36 14.87
C SER A 406 -7.93 -5.40 15.36
N ALA A 407 -7.89 -5.63 16.67
CA ALA A 407 -8.68 -6.61 17.41
C ALA A 407 -8.44 -8.07 16.98
N ASP A 408 -8.50 -8.98 17.94
CA ASP A 408 -8.69 -10.42 17.69
C ASP A 408 -10.17 -10.67 17.38
N SER A 409 -10.49 -11.85 16.81
CA SER A 409 -11.85 -12.23 16.37
C SER A 409 -12.97 -12.08 17.43
N ASP A 410 -12.60 -12.08 18.71
CA ASP A 410 -13.51 -11.91 19.84
C ASP A 410 -13.71 -10.43 20.25
N TYR A 411 -13.19 -9.50 19.46
CA TYR A 411 -13.22 -8.06 19.71
C TYR A 411 -13.51 -7.29 18.42
N ALA A 412 -13.68 -5.98 18.57
CA ALA A 412 -13.89 -5.06 17.45
C ALA A 412 -12.90 -3.91 17.51
N GLY A 413 -12.29 -3.59 16.37
CA GLY A 413 -11.29 -2.56 16.20
C GLY A 413 -11.36 -1.98 14.80
N GLU A 414 -10.88 -0.76 14.63
CA GLU A 414 -10.75 -0.13 13.32
C GLU A 414 -9.26 0.19 13.08
N ILE A 415 -8.86 0.35 11.83
CA ILE A 415 -7.54 0.83 11.44
C ILE A 415 -7.70 2.21 10.80
N ILE A 416 -6.94 3.18 11.30
CA ILE A 416 -6.81 4.50 10.67
C ILE A 416 -5.34 4.75 10.39
N ASN A 417 -4.97 4.95 9.14
CA ASN A 417 -3.62 5.27 8.70
C ASN A 417 -3.57 6.63 7.98
N ALA A 418 -2.72 7.53 8.45
CA ALA A 418 -2.46 8.83 7.81
C ALA A 418 -1.01 8.98 7.33
N GLY A 419 -0.11 8.09 7.76
CA GLY A 419 1.31 8.14 7.38
C GLY A 419 1.57 7.31 6.12
N ASP A 420 2.65 7.66 5.41
CA ASP A 420 3.08 6.93 4.22
C ASP A 420 3.73 5.59 4.62
N LEU A 421 3.42 4.53 3.87
CA LEU A 421 3.93 3.18 4.10
C LEU A 421 4.79 2.75 2.91
N THR A 422 6.07 2.45 3.16
CA THR A 422 7.05 2.16 2.12
C THR A 422 7.82 0.87 2.41
N ALA A 423 7.62 -0.14 1.56
CA ALA A 423 8.29 -1.43 1.59
C ALA A 423 8.96 -1.73 0.24
N ASN A 424 9.73 -0.78 -0.29
CA ASN A 424 10.33 -0.93 -1.62
C ASN A 424 11.55 -1.85 -1.59
N GLY A 425 11.80 -2.53 -2.70
CA GLY A 425 13.09 -3.16 -2.96
C GLY A 425 14.19 -2.13 -3.24
N GLY A 426 15.41 -2.46 -2.81
CA GLY A 426 16.61 -1.69 -3.07
C GLY A 426 17.07 -1.80 -4.53
N GLY A 427 17.61 -0.71 -5.08
CA GLY A 427 18.18 -0.74 -6.42
C GLY A 427 19.64 -1.18 -6.45
N SER A 428 20.07 -1.79 -7.55
CA SER A 428 21.48 -1.90 -7.88
C SER A 428 21.96 -0.69 -8.67
N THR A 429 23.14 -0.20 -8.32
CA THR A 429 23.81 0.93 -8.96
C THR A 429 24.93 0.51 -9.91
N SER A 430 25.31 -0.78 -9.93
CA SER A 430 26.28 -1.38 -10.87
C SER A 430 25.77 -2.72 -11.40
N ALA A 431 26.62 -3.59 -11.95
CA ALA A 431 26.14 -4.83 -12.57
C ALA A 431 25.61 -5.83 -11.52
N GLY A 432 24.32 -5.79 -11.23
CA GLY A 432 23.63 -6.68 -10.29
C GLY A 432 22.13 -6.40 -10.19
N ASP A 433 21.45 -7.27 -9.45
CA ASP A 433 20.00 -7.40 -9.47
C ASP A 433 19.32 -6.34 -8.57
N GLY A 434 18.08 -5.99 -8.87
CA GLY A 434 17.25 -5.19 -7.95
C GLY A 434 16.57 -6.10 -6.91
N GLY A 435 16.39 -5.61 -5.68
CA GLY A 435 15.62 -6.32 -4.66
C GLY A 435 14.11 -6.18 -4.87
N ASN A 436 13.33 -7.11 -4.35
CA ASN A 436 11.87 -7.14 -4.51
C ASN A 436 11.16 -6.17 -3.55
N GLY A 437 9.99 -5.70 -3.94
CA GLY A 437 9.05 -5.03 -3.03
C GLY A 437 8.53 -6.00 -1.96
N GLY A 438 8.18 -5.45 -0.79
CA GLY A 438 7.64 -6.17 0.35
C GLY A 438 6.12 -6.30 0.34
N GLU A 439 5.52 -6.56 1.51
CA GLU A 439 4.07 -6.73 1.64
C GLU A 439 3.49 -5.71 2.63
N ILE A 440 2.44 -5.01 2.22
CA ILE A 440 1.65 -4.13 3.09
C ILE A 440 0.30 -4.82 3.34
N TYR A 441 -0.04 -5.03 4.61
CA TYR A 441 -1.19 -5.84 4.99
C TYR A 441 -2.03 -5.17 6.06
N PHE A 442 -3.35 -5.13 5.86
CA PHE A 442 -4.31 -4.60 6.80
C PHE A 442 -5.39 -5.63 7.12
N GLU A 443 -5.57 -5.96 8.40
CA GLU A 443 -6.67 -6.79 8.91
C GLU A 443 -7.42 -6.07 10.02
N SER A 444 -8.73 -5.89 9.84
CA SER A 444 -9.59 -5.19 10.80
C SER A 444 -10.79 -6.04 11.16
N ASN A 445 -10.85 -6.50 12.41
CA ASN A 445 -12.00 -7.23 12.92
C ASN A 445 -13.09 -6.25 13.43
N GLY A 446 -14.25 -6.23 12.79
CA GLY A 446 -15.45 -5.53 13.28
C GLY A 446 -15.45 -4.01 13.16
N GLY A 447 -14.53 -3.45 12.36
CA GLY A 447 -14.41 -2.01 12.17
C GLY A 447 -13.83 -1.63 10.81
N ALA A 448 -13.68 -0.33 10.59
CA ALA A 448 -13.27 0.24 9.30
C ALA A 448 -11.76 0.16 9.08
N ILE A 449 -11.34 0.17 7.82
CA ILE A 449 -9.95 0.44 7.43
C ILE A 449 -9.96 1.75 6.65
N ILE A 450 -9.29 2.78 7.15
CA ILE A 450 -9.23 4.10 6.50
C ILE A 450 -7.76 4.49 6.33
N SER A 451 -7.28 4.66 5.09
CA SER A 451 -5.91 5.09 4.79
C SER A 451 -5.86 6.33 3.88
N ASP A 452 -5.09 7.35 4.25
CA ASP A 452 -4.81 8.56 3.44
C ASP A 452 -3.31 8.75 3.16
N GLY A 453 -2.46 7.83 3.60
CA GLY A 453 -1.04 7.79 3.25
C GLY A 453 -0.79 7.11 1.91
N ILE A 454 0.36 7.39 1.29
CA ILE A 454 0.87 6.66 0.12
C ILE A 454 1.22 5.24 0.54
N LEU A 455 0.88 4.26 -0.29
CA LEU A 455 1.20 2.85 -0.08
C LEU A 455 2.14 2.40 -1.21
N ALA A 456 3.39 2.09 -0.87
CA ALA A 456 4.42 1.76 -1.87
C ALA A 456 5.16 0.48 -1.50
N ALA A 457 5.20 -0.48 -2.43
CA ALA A 457 6.04 -1.67 -2.34
C ALA A 457 6.59 -2.01 -3.73
N ASN A 458 7.35 -1.08 -4.30
CA ASN A 458 7.87 -1.19 -5.66
C ASN A 458 9.09 -2.12 -5.72
N GLY A 459 9.27 -2.76 -6.86
CA GLY A 459 10.50 -3.49 -7.18
C GLY A 459 11.70 -2.57 -7.36
N GLY A 460 12.86 -3.03 -6.91
CA GLY A 460 14.14 -2.34 -7.06
C GLY A 460 14.65 -2.37 -8.50
N ALA A 461 15.25 -1.27 -8.96
CA ALA A 461 15.88 -1.22 -10.27
C ALA A 461 17.17 -2.07 -10.29
N GLY A 462 17.34 -2.96 -11.27
CA GLY A 462 18.61 -3.63 -11.52
C GLY A 462 19.48 -2.87 -12.52
N SER A 463 20.79 -3.11 -12.51
CA SER A 463 21.72 -2.39 -13.39
C SER A 463 22.70 -3.35 -14.07
N GLY A 464 23.08 -3.05 -15.32
CA GLY A 464 23.92 -3.92 -16.15
C GLY A 464 23.15 -4.89 -17.06
N ALA A 465 23.84 -5.40 -18.10
CA ALA A 465 23.18 -6.10 -19.23
C ALA A 465 22.67 -7.53 -18.92
N THR A 466 22.94 -8.05 -17.73
CA THR A 466 22.55 -9.41 -17.31
C THR A 466 21.73 -9.42 -16.02
N ALA A 467 21.49 -8.25 -15.42
CA ALA A 467 20.83 -8.15 -14.13
C ALA A 467 19.32 -8.33 -14.26
N SER A 468 18.73 -9.15 -13.39
CA SER A 468 17.30 -9.09 -13.14
C SER A 468 16.97 -7.81 -12.37
N VAL A 469 15.71 -7.44 -12.32
CA VAL A 469 15.24 -6.34 -11.48
C VAL A 469 14.21 -6.91 -10.50
N GLY A 470 13.89 -6.16 -9.46
CA GLY A 470 12.94 -6.61 -8.44
C GLY A 470 11.51 -6.58 -8.95
N ASP A 471 10.72 -7.54 -8.51
CA ASP A 471 9.27 -7.52 -8.69
C ASP A 471 8.60 -6.54 -7.71
N GLY A 472 7.43 -6.04 -8.09
CA GLY A 472 6.53 -5.32 -7.20
C GLY A 472 6.00 -6.22 -6.08
N GLY A 473 5.68 -5.60 -4.96
CA GLY A 473 5.21 -6.24 -3.75
C GLY A 473 3.68 -6.37 -3.68
N ASN A 474 3.17 -6.82 -2.54
CA ASN A 474 1.74 -7.07 -2.35
C ASN A 474 1.10 -6.01 -1.43
N LEU A 475 -0.16 -5.67 -1.70
CA LEU A 475 -1.00 -4.87 -0.82
C LEU A 475 -2.33 -5.60 -0.58
N SER A 476 -2.61 -5.93 0.67
CA SER A 476 -3.80 -6.71 1.02
C SER A 476 -4.67 -6.04 2.07
N PHE A 477 -5.98 -6.04 1.86
CA PHE A 477 -6.98 -5.55 2.80
C PHE A 477 -7.99 -6.64 3.15
N TYR A 478 -8.09 -6.93 4.45
CA TYR A 478 -9.00 -7.90 5.07
C TYR A 478 -9.88 -7.22 6.12
N PRO A 479 -10.91 -6.47 5.71
CA PRO A 479 -11.98 -6.06 6.61
C PRO A 479 -12.83 -7.29 6.99
N GLU A 480 -12.72 -7.75 8.22
CA GLU A 480 -13.43 -8.91 8.75
C GLU A 480 -14.53 -8.51 9.75
N TYR A 481 -15.42 -9.44 10.07
CA TYR A 481 -16.34 -9.28 11.19
C TYR A 481 -15.59 -9.29 12.53
N GLY A 482 -16.20 -8.74 13.57
CA GLY A 482 -15.65 -8.78 14.92
C GLY A 482 -16.74 -9.03 15.94
N TYR A 483 -16.38 -9.04 17.21
CA TYR A 483 -17.33 -9.22 18.31
C TYR A 483 -17.29 -8.02 19.25
N ASP A 484 -18.44 -7.44 19.57
CA ASP A 484 -18.53 -6.40 20.59
C ASP A 484 -18.97 -7.02 21.93
N PRO A 485 -18.04 -7.26 22.88
CA PRO A 485 -18.38 -7.84 24.18
C PRO A 485 -19.24 -6.91 25.04
N GLY A 486 -19.27 -5.60 24.75
CA GLY A 486 -20.11 -4.63 25.44
C GLY A 486 -21.60 -4.80 25.12
N TYR A 487 -21.91 -5.20 23.89
CA TYR A 487 -23.28 -5.51 23.43
C TYR A 487 -23.58 -7.00 23.40
N GLY A 488 -22.55 -7.85 23.45
CA GLY A 488 -22.65 -9.30 23.43
C GLY A 488 -23.06 -9.85 22.07
N ASP A 489 -22.71 -9.16 20.99
CA ASP A 489 -23.15 -9.43 19.62
C ASP A 489 -22.00 -9.26 18.63
N TYR A 490 -22.10 -9.91 17.48
CA TYR A 490 -21.16 -9.70 16.38
C TYR A 490 -21.40 -8.33 15.72
N VAL A 491 -20.32 -7.72 15.27
CA VAL A 491 -20.32 -6.48 14.49
C VAL A 491 -19.66 -6.74 13.15
N THR A 492 -20.18 -6.08 12.12
CA THR A 492 -19.71 -6.27 10.75
C THR A 492 -18.38 -5.59 10.50
N ALA A 493 -17.72 -6.03 9.43
CA ALA A 493 -16.68 -5.26 8.77
C ALA A 493 -17.18 -3.83 8.50
N GLY A 494 -16.37 -2.85 8.88
CA GLY A 494 -16.62 -1.44 8.56
C GLY A 494 -16.27 -1.12 7.12
N THR A 495 -16.41 0.16 6.75
CA THR A 495 -15.99 0.64 5.42
C THR A 495 -14.48 0.49 5.24
N LEU A 496 -14.05 -0.02 4.09
CA LEU A 496 -12.67 0.11 3.62
C LEU A 496 -12.59 1.36 2.73
N GLN A 497 -11.76 2.33 3.10
CA GLN A 497 -11.56 3.54 2.32
C GLN A 497 -10.09 3.90 2.25
N VAL A 498 -9.57 3.98 1.03
CA VAL A 498 -8.21 4.46 0.77
C VAL A 498 -8.32 5.66 -0.19
N THR A 499 -7.45 6.66 -0.06
CA THR A 499 -7.60 7.95 -0.77
C THR A 499 -6.35 8.53 -1.43
N ASN A 500 -5.19 7.89 -1.26
CA ASN A 500 -3.90 8.35 -1.75
C ASN A 500 -3.18 7.24 -2.51
N ASN A 501 -2.13 7.58 -3.27
CA ASN A 501 -1.58 6.70 -4.30
C ASN A 501 -1.13 5.33 -3.80
N ILE A 502 -1.34 4.32 -4.66
CA ILE A 502 -0.82 2.97 -4.50
C ILE A 502 0.21 2.73 -5.61
N SER A 503 1.38 2.23 -5.23
CA SER A 503 2.50 1.94 -6.13
C SER A 503 3.07 0.57 -5.79
N LEU A 504 2.89 -0.38 -6.70
CA LEU A 504 3.38 -1.75 -6.61
C LEU A 504 4.08 -2.12 -7.92
N ASN A 505 4.67 -1.15 -8.61
CA ASN A 505 5.22 -1.38 -9.95
C ASN A 505 6.51 -2.21 -9.88
N GLY A 506 6.75 -2.97 -10.94
CA GLY A 506 8.00 -3.71 -11.12
C GLY A 506 9.20 -2.78 -11.29
N GLY A 507 10.36 -3.26 -10.86
CA GLY A 507 11.63 -2.58 -11.07
C GLY A 507 11.95 -2.46 -12.56
N SER A 508 12.57 -1.36 -12.98
CA SER A 508 13.04 -1.18 -14.36
C SER A 508 14.56 -1.29 -14.42
N GLY A 509 15.11 -1.88 -15.50
CA GLY A 509 16.56 -2.04 -15.58
C GLY A 509 17.05 -3.17 -16.49
N GLY A 510 18.14 -3.81 -16.05
CA GLY A 510 19.04 -4.69 -16.79
C GLY A 510 18.48 -5.58 -17.91
N LEU A 511 18.49 -6.89 -17.71
CA LEU A 511 18.11 -7.93 -18.68
C LEU A 511 16.59 -8.06 -18.81
N HIS A 512 15.90 -8.17 -17.68
CA HIS A 512 14.45 -8.34 -17.60
C HIS A 512 13.83 -7.25 -16.74
N GLY A 513 12.69 -6.71 -17.16
CA GLY A 513 11.84 -5.88 -16.33
C GLY A 513 11.13 -6.71 -15.25
N GLY A 514 10.80 -6.07 -14.13
CA GLY A 514 10.18 -6.72 -12.98
C GLY A 514 8.68 -6.80 -13.17
N THR A 515 8.05 -7.82 -12.62
CA THR A 515 6.59 -7.95 -12.65
C THR A 515 5.98 -6.90 -11.73
N GLY A 516 4.83 -6.35 -12.12
CA GLY A 516 3.98 -5.58 -11.21
C GLY A 516 3.49 -6.43 -10.04
N GLY A 517 3.10 -5.77 -8.95
CA GLY A 517 2.67 -6.41 -7.71
C GLY A 517 1.19 -6.79 -7.70
N TYR A 518 0.71 -7.23 -6.54
CA TYR A 518 -0.68 -7.67 -6.36
C TYR A 518 -1.44 -6.78 -5.37
N LEU A 519 -2.59 -6.26 -5.78
CA LEU A 519 -3.54 -5.59 -4.90
C LEU A 519 -4.74 -6.51 -4.65
N TYR A 520 -4.91 -6.94 -3.41
CA TYR A 520 -5.98 -7.83 -2.99
C TYR A 520 -6.90 -7.19 -1.96
N VAL A 521 -8.21 -7.27 -2.20
CA VAL A 521 -9.23 -6.87 -1.23
C VAL A 521 -10.23 -8.01 -1.07
N GLU A 522 -10.34 -8.51 0.15
CA GLU A 522 -11.34 -9.52 0.51
C GLU A 522 -12.23 -8.99 1.62
N ASN A 523 -13.45 -8.65 1.23
CA ASN A 523 -14.52 -8.29 2.14
C ASN A 523 -15.42 -9.52 2.32
N ASP A 524 -14.93 -10.53 3.04
CA ASP A 524 -15.59 -11.83 3.23
C ASP A 524 -16.25 -11.97 4.63
N GLU A 525 -17.34 -12.75 4.69
CA GLU A 525 -18.10 -13.10 5.89
C GLU A 525 -18.32 -14.63 6.02
N TYR A 526 -17.52 -15.30 6.86
CA TYR A 526 -17.78 -16.70 7.30
C TYR A 526 -18.54 -16.82 8.64
N ALA A 527 -19.11 -15.73 9.16
CA ALA A 527 -19.64 -15.69 10.52
C ALA A 527 -21.02 -16.36 10.67
N SER A 528 -21.10 -17.25 11.67
CA SER A 528 -22.36 -17.80 12.15
C SER A 528 -23.09 -16.81 13.07
N ASP A 529 -24.40 -16.63 12.82
CA ASP A 529 -25.40 -15.87 13.59
C ASP A 529 -25.33 -14.32 13.44
N ASN A 530 -26.25 -13.79 12.61
CA ASN A 530 -26.96 -12.53 12.85
C ASN A 530 -26.20 -11.19 12.61
N CYS A 531 -25.21 -11.15 11.72
CA CYS A 531 -24.52 -9.90 11.34
C CYS A 531 -25.33 -9.02 10.36
N PRO A 532 -25.33 -7.67 10.49
CA PRO A 532 -25.90 -6.73 9.52
C PRO A 532 -25.14 -6.68 8.17
N PRO A 533 -25.55 -5.86 7.17
CA PRO A 533 -24.79 -5.66 5.93
C PRO A 533 -23.38 -5.09 6.14
N MET A 534 -22.44 -5.51 5.28
CA MET A 534 -21.03 -5.09 5.30
C MET A 534 -20.83 -3.64 4.82
N GLY A 535 -19.73 -3.01 5.24
CA GLY A 535 -19.33 -1.69 4.77
C GLY A 535 -18.92 -1.66 3.28
N GLU A 536 -19.05 -0.50 2.64
CA GLU A 536 -18.55 -0.28 1.28
C GLU A 536 -17.01 -0.36 1.20
N VAL A 537 -16.49 -0.80 0.07
CA VAL A 537 -15.07 -0.71 -0.30
C VAL A 537 -14.89 0.43 -1.30
N ARG A 538 -14.03 1.39 -0.98
CA ARG A 538 -13.95 2.66 -1.72
C ARG A 538 -12.50 3.10 -1.93
N PHE A 539 -12.08 3.07 -3.17
CA PHE A 539 -10.87 3.69 -3.65
C PHE A 539 -11.28 5.04 -4.29
N VAL A 540 -11.30 6.11 -3.49
CA VAL A 540 -11.75 7.45 -3.92
C VAL A 540 -10.72 8.56 -3.69
N GLY A 541 -10.47 9.42 -4.69
CA GLY A 541 -9.65 10.64 -4.51
C GLY A 541 -8.17 10.55 -4.91
N TYR A 542 -7.78 9.44 -5.52
CA TYR A 542 -6.42 9.12 -5.98
C TYR A 542 -5.98 9.91 -7.21
N ALA A 543 -4.66 9.91 -7.43
CA ALA A 543 -4.09 10.14 -8.76
C ALA A 543 -3.83 8.83 -9.53
N SER A 544 -3.45 7.73 -8.87
CA SER A 544 -3.21 6.44 -9.54
C SER A 544 -3.15 5.22 -8.60
N ILE A 545 -3.48 4.04 -9.12
CA ILE A 545 -3.08 2.71 -8.66
C ILE A 545 -2.13 2.18 -9.75
N ASP A 546 -0.86 2.03 -9.43
CA ASP A 546 0.18 1.61 -10.38
C ASP A 546 0.72 0.23 -10.00
N LEU A 547 0.42 -0.77 -10.83
CA LEU A 547 0.95 -2.13 -10.76
C LEU A 547 1.62 -2.48 -12.10
N SER A 548 2.19 -1.50 -12.80
CA SER A 548 2.82 -1.72 -14.10
C SER A 548 4.06 -2.61 -14.00
N GLY A 549 4.32 -3.38 -15.05
CA GLY A 549 5.56 -4.11 -15.24
C GLY A 549 6.70 -3.16 -15.60
N GLY A 550 7.90 -3.45 -15.12
CA GLY A 550 9.08 -2.63 -15.38
C GLY A 550 9.65 -2.82 -16.78
N ASP A 551 10.34 -1.80 -17.29
CA ASP A 551 11.07 -1.88 -18.55
C ASP A 551 12.35 -2.72 -18.42
N GLY A 552 12.67 -3.52 -19.44
CA GLY A 552 13.90 -4.32 -19.50
C GLY A 552 14.70 -4.13 -20.80
N ALA A 553 16.02 -4.27 -20.74
CA ALA A 553 16.84 -4.17 -21.96
C ALA A 553 16.68 -5.40 -22.88
N VAL A 554 16.27 -6.56 -22.37
CA VAL A 554 15.88 -7.71 -23.20
C VAL A 554 14.37 -7.87 -23.14
N ASN A 555 13.80 -8.36 -22.03
CA ASN A 555 12.35 -8.50 -21.93
C ASN A 555 11.76 -7.49 -20.95
N GLY A 556 10.57 -6.96 -21.23
CA GLY A 556 9.80 -6.22 -20.24
C GLY A 556 9.20 -7.16 -19.17
N GLY A 557 8.86 -6.60 -18.02
CA GLY A 557 8.12 -7.32 -16.97
C GLY A 557 6.62 -7.27 -17.22
N ASP A 558 5.89 -8.28 -16.75
CA ASP A 558 4.44 -8.32 -16.88
C ASP A 558 3.78 -7.32 -15.89
N GLY A 559 2.60 -6.81 -16.22
CA GLY A 559 1.76 -6.07 -15.30
C GLY A 559 1.27 -6.94 -14.14
N GLY A 560 0.95 -6.31 -13.02
CA GLY A 560 0.45 -6.94 -11.81
C GLY A 560 -1.05 -7.26 -11.85
N ASP A 561 -1.64 -7.62 -10.72
CA ASP A 561 -3.05 -8.02 -10.63
C ASP A 561 -3.82 -7.19 -9.59
N LEU A 562 -5.09 -6.90 -9.88
CA LEU A 562 -6.03 -6.23 -8.98
C LEU A 562 -7.26 -7.11 -8.76
N ASP A 563 -7.43 -7.59 -7.54
CA ASP A 563 -8.52 -8.47 -7.14
C ASP A 563 -9.32 -7.83 -6.01
N MET A 564 -10.63 -7.70 -6.19
CA MET A 564 -11.55 -7.12 -5.22
C MET A 564 -12.83 -7.94 -5.14
N PHE A 565 -13.01 -8.62 -4.01
CA PHE A 565 -14.14 -9.51 -3.77
C PHE A 565 -14.97 -9.04 -2.59
N SER A 566 -16.28 -9.23 -2.71
CA SER A 566 -17.19 -9.28 -1.56
C SER A 566 -18.09 -10.51 -1.69
N GLU A 567 -18.05 -11.40 -0.70
CA GLU A 567 -18.81 -12.68 -0.70
C GLU A 567 -20.03 -12.63 0.24
N ASP A 568 -21.07 -13.39 -0.11
CA ASP A 568 -22.27 -13.58 0.70
C ASP A 568 -21.98 -14.29 2.04
N ALA A 569 -22.47 -13.70 3.14
CA ALA A 569 -22.51 -14.33 4.45
C ALA A 569 -23.39 -15.60 4.49
N SER A 570 -22.78 -16.79 4.54
CA SER A 570 -23.53 -18.06 4.51
C SER A 570 -24.15 -18.45 5.88
N TYR A 571 -25.46 -18.25 6.07
CA TYR A 571 -26.19 -18.63 7.30
C TYR A 571 -27.50 -19.41 7.07
N PRO A 572 -27.91 -20.36 7.96
CA PRO A 572 -29.24 -20.98 7.92
C PRO A 572 -30.32 -19.99 8.41
N GLY A 573 -30.63 -18.98 7.61
CA GLY A 573 -31.62 -17.95 7.93
C GLY A 573 -31.78 -16.85 6.86
N GLY A 574 -30.82 -16.76 5.92
CA GLY A 574 -30.78 -15.79 4.83
C GLY A 574 -29.34 -15.29 4.66
N ASP A 575 -28.95 -14.98 3.43
CA ASP A 575 -27.64 -14.37 3.09
C ASP A 575 -27.63 -12.91 3.62
N TRP A 576 -26.64 -12.03 3.42
CA TRP A 576 -26.75 -10.59 3.77
C TRP A 576 -26.20 -9.66 2.67
N PRO A 577 -26.69 -8.40 2.53
CA PRO A 577 -26.19 -7.52 1.49
C PRO A 577 -24.74 -7.12 1.77
N VAL A 578 -23.87 -7.34 0.80
CA VAL A 578 -22.52 -6.77 0.79
C VAL A 578 -22.54 -5.33 0.27
N GLY A 579 -21.56 -4.54 0.72
CA GLY A 579 -21.40 -3.14 0.31
C GLY A 579 -20.93 -3.00 -1.13
N ALA A 580 -20.97 -1.77 -1.67
CA ALA A 580 -20.48 -1.50 -3.02
C ALA A 580 -18.94 -1.58 -3.10
N LEU A 581 -18.44 -2.04 -4.25
CA LEU A 581 -17.04 -1.95 -4.65
C LEU A 581 -16.88 -0.75 -5.61
N VAL A 582 -16.13 0.26 -5.19
CA VAL A 582 -16.01 1.53 -5.93
C VAL A 582 -14.55 1.91 -6.13
N VAL A 583 -14.11 1.99 -7.38
CA VAL A 583 -12.78 2.45 -7.78
C VAL A 583 -12.89 3.71 -8.64
N ARG A 584 -12.31 4.81 -8.16
CA ARG A 584 -12.32 6.13 -8.85
C ARG A 584 -10.93 6.65 -9.18
N SER A 585 -9.97 5.75 -9.21
CA SER A 585 -8.56 6.01 -9.48
C SER A 585 -8.24 5.62 -10.90
N ASP A 586 -7.25 6.27 -11.51
CA ASP A 586 -6.59 5.72 -12.68
C ASP A 586 -5.84 4.45 -12.26
N ILE A 587 -5.85 3.43 -13.11
CA ILE A 587 -5.33 2.09 -12.85
C ILE A 587 -4.38 1.74 -13.99
N ASP A 588 -3.11 1.46 -13.67
CA ASP A 588 -2.09 1.05 -14.64
C ASP A 588 -1.57 -0.34 -14.28
N LEU A 589 -1.89 -1.33 -15.11
CA LEU A 589 -1.38 -2.71 -15.06
C LEU A 589 -0.68 -3.01 -16.41
N SER A 590 -0.12 -2.00 -17.07
CA SER A 590 0.54 -2.20 -18.35
C SER A 590 1.80 -3.06 -18.19
N GLY A 591 2.10 -3.86 -19.22
CA GLY A 591 3.35 -4.59 -19.31
C GLY A 591 4.50 -3.66 -19.69
N GLY A 592 5.68 -3.92 -19.16
CA GLY A 592 6.89 -3.17 -19.45
C GLY A 592 7.46 -3.45 -20.84
N ASN A 593 8.28 -2.53 -21.36
CA ASN A 593 8.89 -2.68 -22.68
C ASN A 593 10.15 -3.53 -22.65
N GLY A 594 10.32 -4.39 -23.66
CA GLY A 594 11.54 -5.14 -23.94
C GLY A 594 12.35 -4.51 -25.06
N THR A 595 13.53 -3.94 -24.76
CA THR A 595 14.29 -3.23 -25.81
C THR A 595 14.84 -4.15 -26.91
N ASN A 596 15.30 -5.37 -26.54
CA ASN A 596 15.94 -6.31 -27.47
C ASN A 596 15.25 -7.67 -27.58
N GLY A 597 14.23 -7.92 -26.75
CA GLY A 597 13.47 -9.16 -26.68
C GLY A 597 11.98 -8.85 -26.71
N ASP A 598 11.22 -9.48 -25.82
CA ASP A 598 9.76 -9.42 -25.84
C ASP A 598 9.24 -8.36 -24.86
N GLY A 599 8.16 -7.68 -25.21
CA GLY A 599 7.44 -6.85 -24.24
C GLY A 599 6.71 -7.72 -23.21
N GLY A 600 6.53 -7.20 -21.99
CA GLY A 600 5.76 -7.85 -20.94
C GLY A 600 4.27 -7.77 -21.22
N ASN A 601 3.50 -8.74 -20.75
CA ASN A 601 2.05 -8.75 -20.88
C ASN A 601 1.41 -7.73 -19.92
N GLY A 602 0.24 -7.21 -20.28
CA GLY A 602 -0.60 -6.47 -19.33
C GLY A 602 -1.21 -7.40 -18.27
N GLY A 603 -1.57 -6.82 -17.13
CA GLY A 603 -2.08 -7.52 -15.95
C GLY A 603 -3.59 -7.81 -15.95
N TYR A 604 -4.14 -8.25 -14.83
CA TYR A 604 -5.57 -8.61 -14.72
C TYR A 604 -6.32 -7.80 -13.67
N ILE A 605 -7.60 -7.48 -13.96
CA ILE A 605 -8.53 -6.90 -13.00
C ILE A 605 -9.69 -7.88 -12.78
N ASP A 606 -9.92 -8.25 -11.52
CA ASP A 606 -11.12 -8.94 -11.04
C ASP A 606 -11.83 -8.09 -9.98
N ILE A 607 -13.02 -7.58 -10.30
CA ILE A 607 -13.86 -6.86 -9.33
C ILE A 607 -15.22 -7.56 -9.29
N GLU A 608 -15.48 -8.25 -8.19
CA GLU A 608 -16.68 -9.07 -8.01
C GLU A 608 -17.46 -8.65 -6.76
N ALA A 609 -18.55 -7.90 -6.97
CA ALA A 609 -19.53 -7.64 -5.93
C ALA A 609 -20.61 -8.72 -5.96
N GLU A 610 -20.32 -9.89 -5.34
CA GLU A 610 -21.27 -10.99 -5.21
C GLU A 610 -22.43 -10.63 -4.28
N GLY A 611 -23.51 -11.41 -4.31
CA GLY A 611 -24.69 -11.14 -3.48
C GLY A 611 -26.01 -11.52 -4.11
N GLU A 612 -26.07 -12.75 -4.65
CA GLU A 612 -27.14 -13.25 -5.53
C GLU A 612 -28.54 -13.25 -4.88
N SER A 613 -28.57 -13.11 -3.55
CA SER A 613 -29.79 -13.09 -2.75
C SER A 613 -30.35 -11.69 -2.46
N TYR A 614 -29.62 -10.61 -2.80
CA TYR A 614 -29.99 -9.23 -2.46
C TYR A 614 -30.20 -8.32 -3.65
N SER A 615 -30.89 -7.19 -3.40
CA SER A 615 -31.01 -6.13 -4.40
C SER A 615 -30.90 -4.73 -3.79
N GLY A 616 -30.12 -3.87 -4.45
CA GLY A 616 -29.89 -2.46 -4.17
C GLY A 616 -28.50 -2.07 -3.65
N THR A 617 -27.62 -3.01 -3.25
CA THR A 617 -26.32 -2.68 -2.62
C THR A 617 -25.12 -3.40 -3.23
N THR A 618 -25.32 -4.44 -4.03
CA THR A 618 -24.24 -5.27 -4.59
C THR A 618 -23.82 -4.74 -5.96
N VAL A 619 -22.94 -3.74 -5.90
CA VAL A 619 -22.63 -2.87 -7.02
C VAL A 619 -21.13 -2.72 -7.21
N ALA A 620 -20.67 -2.80 -8.45
CA ALA A 620 -19.28 -2.55 -8.82
C ALA A 620 -19.17 -1.33 -9.76
N MET A 621 -18.27 -0.40 -9.44
CA MET A 621 -18.11 0.85 -10.21
C MET A 621 -16.64 1.21 -10.42
N THR A 622 -16.28 1.52 -11.66
CA THR A 622 -14.98 2.07 -12.07
C THR A 622 -15.15 3.44 -12.77
N SER A 623 -14.21 4.37 -12.54
CA SER A 623 -14.31 5.73 -13.14
C SER A 623 -12.99 6.45 -13.46
N GLY A 624 -11.84 5.90 -13.12
CA GLY A 624 -10.55 6.39 -13.65
C GLY A 624 -10.17 5.64 -14.93
N GLU A 625 -9.14 6.13 -15.62
CA GLU A 625 -8.57 5.47 -16.80
C GLU A 625 -7.95 4.13 -16.40
N ILE A 626 -8.15 3.10 -17.21
CA ILE A 626 -7.63 1.76 -16.97
C ILE A 626 -6.72 1.38 -18.13
N ASP A 627 -5.45 1.10 -17.86
CA ASP A 627 -4.47 0.60 -18.83
C ASP A 627 -4.04 -0.83 -18.46
N LEU A 628 -4.32 -1.77 -19.35
CA LEU A 628 -3.93 -3.19 -19.29
C LEU A 628 -3.15 -3.55 -20.56
N SER A 629 -2.48 -2.58 -21.19
CA SER A 629 -1.76 -2.81 -22.43
C SER A 629 -0.55 -3.70 -22.23
N GLY A 630 -0.20 -4.47 -23.25
CA GLY A 630 1.07 -5.17 -23.31
C GLY A 630 2.20 -4.23 -23.71
N GLY A 631 3.38 -4.45 -23.17
CA GLY A 631 4.58 -3.70 -23.48
C GLY A 631 5.09 -3.95 -24.89
N SER A 632 5.80 -2.98 -25.46
CA SER A 632 6.43 -3.14 -26.77
C SER A 632 7.69 -3.98 -26.68
N GLY A 633 7.97 -4.77 -27.72
CA GLY A 633 9.21 -5.53 -27.84
C GLY A 633 9.88 -5.44 -29.21
N LEU A 634 11.10 -5.98 -29.30
CA LEU A 634 11.82 -6.12 -30.56
C LEU A 634 11.30 -7.33 -31.34
N THR A 635 11.23 -8.50 -30.72
CA THR A 635 10.85 -9.77 -31.37
C THR A 635 9.37 -10.10 -31.19
N ALA A 636 8.83 -9.82 -30.01
CA ALA A 636 7.40 -9.89 -29.78
C ALA A 636 6.89 -8.74 -28.90
N GLY A 637 5.68 -8.27 -29.17
CA GLY A 637 4.97 -7.42 -28.22
C GLY A 637 4.28 -8.27 -27.16
N GLY A 638 4.15 -7.75 -25.94
CA GLY A 638 3.39 -8.42 -24.89
C GLY A 638 1.90 -8.40 -25.21
N ASN A 639 1.17 -9.42 -24.81
CA ASN A 639 -0.29 -9.42 -24.92
C ASN A 639 -0.88 -8.41 -23.95
N SER A 640 -2.04 -7.86 -24.27
CA SER A 640 -2.81 -7.13 -23.28
C SER A 640 -3.29 -8.05 -22.16
N GLY A 641 -3.63 -7.44 -21.03
CA GLY A 641 -4.34 -8.04 -19.92
C GLY A 641 -5.82 -8.33 -20.18
N GLY A 642 -6.53 -8.57 -19.07
CA GLY A 642 -7.97 -8.85 -19.03
C GLY A 642 -8.68 -8.08 -17.92
N MET A 643 -10.01 -8.00 -18.02
CA MET A 643 -10.84 -7.33 -17.02
C MET A 643 -12.17 -8.06 -16.84
N TYR A 644 -12.49 -8.40 -15.61
CA TYR A 644 -13.81 -8.84 -15.17
C TYR A 644 -14.37 -7.83 -14.16
N LEU A 645 -15.51 -7.23 -14.50
CA LEU A 645 -16.23 -6.29 -13.63
C LEU A 645 -17.65 -6.79 -13.45
N TYR A 646 -17.93 -7.30 -12.25
CA TYR A 646 -19.21 -7.83 -11.85
C TYR A 646 -19.81 -7.08 -10.67
N GLY A 647 -21.05 -6.65 -10.83
CA GLY A 647 -21.91 -6.34 -9.70
C GLY A 647 -23.26 -6.96 -9.89
N HIS A 648 -23.74 -7.73 -8.91
CA HIS A 648 -25.01 -8.43 -9.04
C HIS A 648 -26.17 -7.48 -9.41
N ASP A 649 -26.29 -6.33 -8.74
CA ASP A 649 -27.35 -5.35 -9.02
C ASP A 649 -27.01 -4.39 -10.15
N TYR A 650 -25.75 -3.97 -10.20
CA TYR A 650 -25.31 -2.95 -11.13
C TYR A 650 -23.79 -2.99 -11.33
N ALA A 651 -23.36 -2.88 -12.58
CA ALA A 651 -21.97 -2.66 -12.96
C ALA A 651 -21.84 -1.39 -13.79
N GLU A 652 -20.89 -0.51 -13.43
CA GLU A 652 -20.63 0.73 -14.16
C GLU A 652 -19.15 0.95 -14.43
N ASN A 653 -18.81 1.25 -15.68
CA ASN A 653 -17.53 1.83 -16.06
C ASN A 653 -17.75 3.22 -16.69
N THR A 654 -16.98 4.21 -16.25
CA THR A 654 -17.01 5.57 -16.81
C THR A 654 -15.67 6.12 -17.25
N GLY A 655 -14.56 5.47 -16.89
CA GLY A 655 -13.24 5.82 -17.38
C GLY A 655 -12.91 5.06 -18.66
N ASP A 656 -11.95 5.58 -19.41
CA ASP A 656 -11.50 4.93 -20.64
C ASP A 656 -10.72 3.65 -20.29
N ILE A 657 -10.89 2.61 -21.10
CA ILE A 657 -10.25 1.30 -20.93
C ILE A 657 -9.32 1.06 -22.12
N VAL A 658 -8.04 0.86 -21.88
CA VAL A 658 -7.01 0.56 -22.87
C VAL A 658 -6.47 -0.85 -22.64
N ILE A 659 -6.71 -1.75 -23.60
CA ILE A 659 -6.35 -3.17 -23.53
C ILE A 659 -5.67 -3.55 -24.85
N ALA A 660 -4.60 -2.81 -25.16
CA ALA A 660 -3.89 -2.92 -26.42
C ALA A 660 -2.73 -3.92 -26.34
N GLY A 661 -2.57 -4.74 -27.37
CA GLY A 661 -1.38 -5.55 -27.50
C GLY A 661 -0.14 -4.72 -27.82
N GLY A 662 1.01 -5.15 -27.31
CA GLY A 662 2.29 -4.50 -27.50
C GLY A 662 2.77 -4.53 -28.94
N ALA A 663 3.47 -3.48 -29.37
CA ALA A 663 4.07 -3.44 -30.70
C ALA A 663 5.31 -4.35 -30.79
N ALA A 664 5.61 -4.82 -32.00
CA ALA A 664 6.85 -5.53 -32.33
C ALA A 664 7.58 -4.83 -33.49
N GLY A 665 8.91 -4.69 -33.41
CA GLY A 665 9.68 -3.77 -34.29
C GLY A 665 10.91 -4.32 -35.01
N GLY A 666 11.38 -5.52 -34.67
CA GLY A 666 12.74 -5.98 -34.93
C GLY A 666 13.00 -6.73 -36.24
N ASP A 667 14.29 -6.92 -36.54
CA ASP A 667 14.75 -7.86 -37.55
C ASP A 667 14.90 -9.25 -36.91
N ALA A 668 14.00 -10.17 -37.21
CA ALA A 668 14.06 -11.54 -36.73
C ALA A 668 15.15 -12.34 -37.47
N GLY A 669 15.81 -13.25 -36.75
CA GLY A 669 16.81 -14.17 -37.32
C GLY A 669 16.23 -15.09 -38.41
N THR A 670 17.10 -15.87 -39.07
CA THR A 670 16.67 -16.82 -40.10
C THR A 670 15.72 -17.88 -39.54
N GLY A 671 14.46 -17.87 -39.99
CA GLY A 671 13.41 -18.79 -39.57
C GLY A 671 12.61 -18.36 -38.33
N GLU A 672 12.86 -17.16 -37.79
CA GLU A 672 12.14 -16.59 -36.64
C GLU A 672 11.01 -15.66 -37.10
N THR A 673 9.96 -15.56 -36.28
CA THR A 673 8.74 -14.76 -36.55
C THR A 673 8.70 -13.55 -35.62
N VAL A 674 8.28 -12.39 -36.14
CA VAL A 674 7.99 -11.18 -35.34
C VAL A 674 6.49 -11.16 -35.07
N ASN A 675 6.06 -11.24 -33.81
CA ASN A 675 4.64 -11.24 -33.44
C ASN A 675 4.33 -10.06 -32.53
N ALA A 676 3.48 -9.14 -32.97
CA ALA A 676 2.91 -8.19 -32.02
C ALA A 676 1.94 -8.89 -31.07
N GLY A 677 1.72 -8.30 -29.90
CA GLY A 677 0.82 -8.88 -28.89
C GLY A 677 -0.64 -8.68 -29.27
N ASP A 678 -1.51 -9.55 -28.76
CA ASP A 678 -2.95 -9.44 -28.97
C ASP A 678 -3.58 -8.43 -28.01
N GLY A 679 -4.64 -7.75 -28.45
CA GLY A 679 -5.53 -6.94 -27.63
C GLY A 679 -6.76 -7.72 -27.17
N GLY A 680 -7.18 -7.51 -25.92
CA GLY A 680 -8.25 -8.28 -25.28
C GLY A 680 -7.95 -9.78 -25.16
N TYR A 681 -6.67 -10.18 -25.03
CA TYR A 681 -6.20 -11.58 -25.12
C TYR A 681 -6.99 -12.54 -24.23
N ASP A 682 -7.26 -12.15 -22.98
CA ASP A 682 -7.93 -12.94 -21.96
C ASP A 682 -9.35 -12.43 -21.64
N TYR A 683 -10.01 -11.79 -22.62
CA TYR A 683 -11.36 -11.21 -22.59
C TYR A 683 -11.59 -10.00 -21.66
N ILE A 684 -12.58 -9.19 -22.05
CA ILE A 684 -13.10 -8.07 -21.28
C ILE A 684 -14.57 -8.38 -21.02
N GLU A 685 -14.97 -8.47 -19.76
CA GLU A 685 -16.35 -8.73 -19.39
C GLU A 685 -16.82 -7.75 -18.32
N ILE A 686 -17.83 -6.96 -18.68
CA ILE A 686 -18.58 -6.12 -17.74
C ILE A 686 -19.99 -6.70 -17.66
N TYR A 687 -20.30 -7.26 -16.49
CA TYR A 687 -21.48 -8.09 -16.28
C TYR A 687 -22.29 -7.66 -15.06
N SER A 688 -23.61 -7.82 -15.14
CA SER A 688 -24.51 -7.68 -13.99
C SER A 688 -25.76 -8.55 -14.15
N ALA A 689 -26.24 -9.13 -13.05
CA ALA A 689 -27.57 -9.73 -12.98
C ALA A 689 -28.70 -8.68 -12.95
N GLY A 690 -28.36 -7.40 -12.85
CA GLY A 690 -29.24 -6.24 -13.01
C GLY A 690 -28.87 -5.43 -14.25
N ALA A 691 -28.39 -4.21 -14.04
CA ALA A 691 -28.10 -3.26 -15.13
C ALA A 691 -26.60 -2.99 -15.31
N VAL A 692 -26.19 -2.76 -16.55
CA VAL A 692 -24.81 -2.41 -16.90
C VAL A 692 -24.74 -1.08 -17.64
N LEU A 693 -23.79 -0.24 -17.26
CA LEU A 693 -23.49 1.04 -17.91
C LEU A 693 -22.00 1.14 -18.26
N ASN A 694 -21.69 1.33 -19.53
CA ASN A 694 -20.38 1.77 -19.97
C ASN A 694 -20.47 3.18 -20.59
N LYS A 695 -19.70 4.13 -20.07
CA LYS A 695 -19.58 5.49 -20.63
C LYS A 695 -18.20 5.81 -21.19
N GLY A 696 -17.15 5.17 -20.68
CA GLY A 696 -15.79 5.39 -21.16
C GLY A 696 -15.55 4.70 -22.50
N ASP A 697 -14.59 5.21 -23.25
CA ASP A 697 -14.17 4.59 -24.49
C ASP A 697 -13.43 3.28 -24.17
N VAL A 698 -13.60 2.26 -25.00
CA VAL A 698 -12.87 1.00 -24.88
C VAL A 698 -12.01 0.81 -26.12
N LEU A 699 -10.70 0.82 -25.93
CA LEU A 699 -9.70 0.59 -26.95
C LEU A 699 -9.00 -0.75 -26.69
N ALA A 700 -9.39 -1.79 -27.41
CA ALA A 700 -8.69 -3.07 -27.38
C ALA A 700 -8.17 -3.40 -28.78
N THR A 701 -6.94 -2.99 -29.07
CA THR A 701 -6.34 -3.20 -30.39
C THR A 701 -5.21 -4.19 -30.34
N GLY A 702 -5.11 -5.05 -31.36
CA GLY A 702 -3.91 -5.84 -31.57
C GLY A 702 -2.70 -4.94 -31.84
N GLY A 703 -1.54 -5.38 -31.37
CA GLY A 703 -0.30 -4.64 -31.52
C GLY A 703 0.16 -4.55 -32.97
N ALA A 704 0.84 -3.46 -33.33
CA ALA A 704 1.41 -3.31 -34.66
C ALA A 704 2.75 -4.07 -34.76
N ALA A 705 2.91 -4.85 -35.84
CA ALA A 705 4.17 -5.52 -36.15
C ALA A 705 4.87 -4.86 -37.34
N THR A 706 6.07 -4.36 -37.09
CA THR A 706 6.97 -3.78 -38.08
C THR A 706 8.29 -4.51 -37.99
N GLY A 707 8.92 -4.87 -39.10
CA GLY A 707 10.17 -5.63 -39.05
C GLY A 707 10.46 -6.41 -40.31
N THR A 708 11.47 -7.28 -40.25
CA THR A 708 11.76 -8.23 -41.32
C THR A 708 11.93 -9.64 -40.77
N ALA A 709 11.25 -10.60 -41.39
CA ALA A 709 11.46 -12.03 -41.19
C ALA A 709 12.17 -12.63 -42.41
N THR A 710 13.08 -13.58 -42.20
CA THR A 710 13.85 -14.22 -43.29
C THR A 710 13.51 -15.71 -43.43
N ASP A 711 13.59 -16.23 -44.67
CA ASP A 711 13.18 -17.58 -45.06
C ASP A 711 11.68 -17.90 -44.83
N THR A 712 11.35 -18.71 -43.81
CA THR A 712 9.99 -19.20 -43.50
C THR A 712 9.32 -18.46 -42.35
N GLY A 713 9.97 -17.43 -41.79
CA GLY A 713 9.39 -16.61 -40.73
C GLY A 713 8.36 -15.62 -41.27
N HIS A 714 7.44 -15.19 -40.39
CA HIS A 714 6.38 -14.22 -40.70
C HIS A 714 6.50 -12.96 -39.84
N VAL A 715 5.84 -11.89 -40.24
CA VAL A 715 5.63 -10.70 -39.40
C VAL A 715 4.13 -10.60 -39.17
N ASN A 716 3.67 -10.79 -37.95
CA ASN A 716 2.25 -10.92 -37.63
C ASN A 716 1.81 -9.77 -36.72
N GLY A 717 0.79 -9.03 -37.15
CA GLY A 717 0.08 -8.11 -36.27
C GLY A 717 -0.71 -8.90 -35.24
N GLY A 718 -0.93 -8.33 -34.06
CA GLY A 718 -1.71 -8.99 -33.02
C GLY A 718 -3.21 -8.96 -33.33
N ASP A 719 -3.96 -9.92 -32.82
CA ASP A 719 -5.41 -9.96 -32.96
C ASP A 719 -6.07 -9.04 -31.93
N SER A 720 -7.31 -8.62 -32.17
CA SER A 720 -8.22 -8.19 -31.11
C SER A 720 -9.24 -9.30 -30.86
N ARG A 721 -9.52 -9.66 -29.60
CA ARG A 721 -10.28 -10.90 -29.29
C ARG A 721 -11.72 -10.69 -28.84
N TYR A 722 -12.00 -10.58 -27.54
CA TYR A 722 -13.36 -10.67 -27.02
C TYR A 722 -13.73 -9.51 -26.10
N PHE A 723 -14.91 -8.93 -26.32
CA PHE A 723 -15.55 -7.98 -25.40
C PHE A 723 -17.00 -8.34 -25.16
N TYR A 724 -17.37 -8.44 -23.89
CA TYR A 724 -18.70 -8.77 -23.42
C TYR A 724 -19.23 -7.64 -22.52
N LEU A 725 -20.40 -7.13 -22.89
CA LEU A 725 -21.16 -6.16 -22.10
C LEU A 725 -22.57 -6.72 -21.86
N GLN A 726 -22.83 -7.22 -20.65
CA GLN A 726 -23.95 -8.12 -20.41
C GLN A 726 -24.77 -7.73 -19.17
N GLY A 727 -26.09 -7.60 -19.31
CA GLY A 727 -26.96 -7.21 -18.21
C GLY A 727 -28.37 -7.75 -18.33
N LYS A 728 -28.91 -8.39 -17.29
CA LYS A 728 -30.26 -8.99 -17.36
C LYS A 728 -31.36 -7.97 -17.66
N ASP A 729 -31.29 -6.80 -17.03
CA ASP A 729 -32.37 -5.81 -17.05
C ASP A 729 -32.14 -4.67 -18.04
N LEU A 730 -30.91 -4.15 -18.13
CA LEU A 730 -30.58 -3.05 -19.01
C LEU A 730 -29.09 -3.05 -19.31
N VAL A 731 -28.73 -2.84 -20.57
CA VAL A 731 -27.35 -2.52 -20.96
C VAL A 731 -27.33 -1.19 -21.70
N VAL A 732 -26.46 -0.28 -21.28
CA VAL A 732 -26.24 1.01 -21.94
C VAL A 732 -24.76 1.19 -22.22
N ASN A 733 -24.39 1.28 -23.50
CA ASN A 733 -23.08 1.74 -23.93
C ASN A 733 -23.17 3.16 -24.52
N LYS A 734 -22.28 4.04 -24.06
CA LYS A 734 -22.14 5.42 -24.56
C LYS A 734 -20.76 5.76 -25.09
N GLY A 735 -19.72 5.08 -24.62
CA GLY A 735 -18.35 5.28 -25.12
C GLY A 735 -18.12 4.62 -26.46
N ASP A 736 -17.11 5.08 -27.18
CA ASP A 736 -16.68 4.50 -28.43
C ASP A 736 -15.96 3.17 -28.17
N LEU A 737 -16.26 2.16 -28.99
CA LEU A 737 -15.71 0.81 -28.87
C LEU A 737 -14.81 0.54 -30.08
N SER A 738 -13.49 0.48 -29.88
CA SER A 738 -12.49 0.27 -30.94
C SER A 738 -11.69 -1.01 -30.71
N PHE A 739 -11.95 -1.99 -31.56
CA PHE A 739 -11.53 -3.38 -31.43
C PHE A 739 -10.83 -3.88 -32.70
N ASN A 740 -9.75 -3.20 -33.08
CA ASN A 740 -9.09 -3.43 -34.36
C ASN A 740 -7.92 -4.39 -34.24
N GLY A 741 -7.74 -5.23 -35.25
CA GLY A 741 -6.54 -6.03 -35.42
C GLY A 741 -5.31 -5.17 -35.72
N GLY A 742 -4.15 -5.68 -35.35
CA GLY A 742 -2.85 -5.03 -35.49
C GLY A 742 -2.38 -4.98 -36.94
N ASN A 743 -1.85 -3.83 -37.35
CA ASN A 743 -1.24 -3.69 -38.67
C ASN A 743 0.08 -4.47 -38.76
N SER A 744 0.39 -4.97 -39.96
CA SER A 744 1.62 -5.72 -40.21
C SER A 744 2.20 -5.50 -41.60
N THR A 745 3.50 -5.75 -41.75
CA THR A 745 4.16 -5.81 -43.07
C THR A 745 3.99 -7.15 -43.79
N ASP A 746 3.42 -8.19 -43.16
CA ASP A 746 3.15 -9.49 -43.78
C ASP A 746 1.69 -9.93 -43.56
N VAL A 747 1.37 -10.53 -42.40
CA VAL A 747 0.00 -10.94 -42.03
C VAL A 747 -0.50 -10.02 -40.93
N ALA A 748 -1.62 -9.33 -41.15
CA ALA A 748 -2.23 -8.50 -40.11
C ALA A 748 -3.15 -9.30 -39.20
N GLY A 749 -3.40 -8.78 -38.00
CA GLY A 749 -4.29 -9.44 -37.04
C GLY A 749 -5.76 -9.15 -37.28
N ASP A 750 -6.60 -9.99 -36.71
CA ASP A 750 -8.06 -9.97 -36.88
C ASP A 750 -8.73 -8.97 -35.92
N GLY A 751 -9.93 -8.48 -36.30
CA GLY A 751 -10.78 -7.66 -35.42
C GLY A 751 -11.58 -8.51 -34.43
N ALA A 752 -12.07 -7.89 -33.35
CA ALA A 752 -12.69 -8.61 -32.23
C ALA A 752 -14.11 -9.12 -32.46
N TYR A 753 -14.51 -10.03 -31.58
CA TYR A 753 -15.90 -10.35 -31.26
C TYR A 753 -16.43 -9.42 -30.16
N VAL A 754 -17.37 -8.53 -30.52
CA VAL A 754 -18.03 -7.60 -29.59
C VAL A 754 -19.48 -8.05 -29.36
N TYR A 755 -19.82 -8.33 -28.11
CA TYR A 755 -21.14 -8.81 -27.70
C TYR A 755 -21.77 -7.90 -26.64
N ILE A 756 -22.82 -7.18 -27.05
CA ILE A 756 -23.64 -6.36 -26.16
C ILE A 756 -24.99 -7.05 -26.01
N TRP A 757 -25.35 -7.44 -24.79
CA TRP A 757 -26.56 -8.20 -24.58
C TRP A 757 -27.31 -7.81 -23.33
N SER A 758 -28.63 -7.68 -23.50
CA SER A 758 -29.55 -7.63 -22.37
C SER A 758 -30.66 -8.66 -22.45
N GLY A 759 -31.11 -9.11 -21.28
CA GLY A 759 -32.35 -9.88 -21.16
C GLY A 759 -33.60 -9.05 -21.51
N THR A 760 -33.51 -7.72 -21.48
CA THR A 760 -34.64 -6.81 -21.72
C THR A 760 -34.35 -5.76 -22.79
N LEU A 761 -33.28 -4.97 -22.65
CA LEU A 761 -32.94 -3.89 -23.58
C LEU A 761 -31.43 -3.59 -23.56
N ALA A 762 -30.75 -3.76 -24.69
CA ALA A 762 -29.45 -3.16 -24.93
C ALA A 762 -29.57 -1.88 -25.76
N THR A 763 -28.81 -0.86 -25.37
CA THR A 763 -28.66 0.39 -26.13
C THR A 763 -27.19 0.71 -26.31
N ASN A 764 -26.83 1.09 -27.53
CA ASN A 764 -25.51 1.61 -27.87
C ASN A 764 -25.68 3.00 -28.52
N SER A 765 -24.83 3.94 -28.12
CA SER A 765 -24.80 5.29 -28.69
C SER A 765 -23.41 5.79 -29.08
N GLY A 766 -22.34 5.09 -28.69
CA GLY A 766 -20.98 5.31 -29.20
C GLY A 766 -20.74 4.56 -30.51
N ASP A 767 -19.69 4.92 -31.22
CA ASP A 767 -19.29 4.25 -32.46
C ASP A 767 -18.67 2.88 -32.13
N ILE A 768 -19.00 1.83 -32.89
CA ILE A 768 -18.37 0.51 -32.73
C ILE A 768 -17.54 0.19 -33.97
N THR A 769 -16.25 -0.09 -33.77
CA THR A 769 -15.31 -0.46 -34.83
C THR A 769 -14.63 -1.80 -34.49
N VAL A 770 -14.77 -2.79 -35.37
CA VAL A 770 -14.13 -4.12 -35.29
C VAL A 770 -13.43 -4.46 -36.61
N ALA A 771 -12.40 -3.70 -36.98
CA ALA A 771 -11.71 -3.88 -38.26
C ALA A 771 -10.52 -4.84 -38.14
N GLY A 772 -10.29 -5.66 -39.18
CA GLY A 772 -9.02 -6.34 -39.34
C GLY A 772 -7.89 -5.35 -39.62
N GLY A 773 -6.67 -5.70 -39.22
CA GLY A 773 -5.49 -4.90 -39.53
C GLY A 773 -5.13 -4.92 -41.02
N THR A 774 -4.31 -3.96 -41.46
CA THR A 774 -3.77 -3.95 -42.83
C THR A 774 -2.44 -4.71 -42.89
N GLY A 775 -2.36 -5.69 -43.79
CA GLY A 775 -1.19 -6.54 -44.00
C GLY A 775 -0.46 -6.24 -45.31
N GLY A 776 0.80 -6.70 -45.41
CA GLY A 776 1.54 -6.60 -46.66
C GLY A 776 1.16 -7.68 -47.67
N ASN A 777 0.85 -8.89 -47.18
CA ASN A 777 0.42 -10.03 -47.98
C ASN A 777 -1.03 -10.44 -47.66
N GLU A 778 -1.43 -10.43 -46.39
CA GLU A 778 -2.76 -10.83 -45.93
C GLU A 778 -3.29 -9.80 -44.92
N ASP A 779 -4.40 -9.15 -45.27
CA ASP A 779 -5.15 -8.31 -44.33
C ASP A 779 -5.89 -9.21 -43.33
N GLY A 780 -6.10 -8.71 -42.11
CA GLY A 780 -6.87 -9.42 -41.08
C GLY A 780 -8.36 -9.49 -41.42
N ASP A 781 -9.03 -10.51 -40.90
CA ASP A 781 -10.47 -10.61 -40.99
C ASP A 781 -11.12 -9.55 -40.09
N ASN A 782 -12.24 -8.98 -40.57
CA ASN A 782 -13.06 -8.11 -39.73
C ASN A 782 -13.74 -8.94 -38.64
N GLY A 783 -13.92 -8.31 -37.48
CA GLY A 783 -14.60 -8.91 -36.35
C GLY A 783 -16.12 -8.95 -36.50
N GLU A 784 -16.79 -9.42 -35.44
CA GLU A 784 -18.25 -9.53 -35.39
C GLU A 784 -18.84 -8.60 -34.32
N ILE A 785 -19.93 -7.92 -34.65
CA ILE A 785 -20.72 -7.12 -33.70
C ILE A 785 -22.06 -7.82 -33.48
N TRP A 786 -22.38 -8.07 -32.21
CA TRP A 786 -23.64 -8.66 -31.79
C TRP A 786 -24.33 -7.76 -30.77
N VAL A 787 -25.59 -7.41 -31.05
CA VAL A 787 -26.43 -6.65 -30.11
C VAL A 787 -27.74 -7.41 -29.89
N ASP A 788 -28.03 -7.75 -28.63
CA ASP A 788 -29.20 -8.54 -28.21
C ASP A 788 -29.36 -9.86 -29.01
N GLY A 789 -28.24 -10.54 -29.27
CA GLY A 789 -28.21 -11.83 -29.97
C GLY A 789 -28.46 -11.73 -31.48
N PHE A 790 -28.45 -10.53 -32.06
CA PHE A 790 -28.50 -10.33 -33.51
C PHE A 790 -27.13 -9.86 -34.04
N PRO A 791 -26.57 -10.52 -35.06
CA PRO A 791 -25.34 -10.06 -35.69
C PRO A 791 -25.64 -8.83 -36.54
N LEU A 792 -24.85 -7.77 -36.37
CA LEU A 792 -24.93 -6.54 -37.15
C LEU A 792 -23.84 -6.56 -38.21
N ALA A 793 -24.24 -6.65 -39.48
CA ALA A 793 -23.31 -6.65 -40.60
C ALA A 793 -22.88 -5.21 -40.93
N GLY A 794 -21.70 -4.78 -40.47
CA GLY A 794 -21.01 -3.61 -41.00
C GLY A 794 -20.42 -3.95 -42.39
N THR A 795 -20.54 -3.07 -43.37
CA THR A 795 -19.90 -3.29 -44.69
C THR A 795 -18.39 -3.13 -44.65
N ASP A 796 -17.85 -2.47 -43.63
CA ASP A 796 -16.43 -2.14 -43.46
C ASP A 796 -15.96 -2.26 -41.98
N GLY A 797 -16.65 -3.06 -41.14
CA GLY A 797 -16.28 -3.24 -39.73
C GLY A 797 -16.68 -2.10 -38.77
N THR A 798 -17.38 -1.06 -39.23
CA THR A 798 -17.88 0.06 -38.41
C THR A 798 -19.42 0.09 -38.37
N LEU A 799 -20.02 0.36 -37.20
CA LEU A 799 -21.47 0.51 -36.97
C LEU A 799 -21.84 1.90 -36.48
#